data_AF-A0A936ELW0-F1
#
_entry.id   AF-A0A936ELW0-F1
#
_cell.length_a   1.000
_cell.length_b   1.000
_cell.length_c   1.000
_cell.angle_alpha   90.00
_cell.angle_beta   90.00
_cell.angle_gamma   90.00
#
_symmetry.space_group_name_H-M   'P 1'
#
loop_
_entity.id
_entity.type
_entity.pdbx_description
1 polymer ?
#
loop_
_entity_poly.entity_id
_entity_poly.type
_entity_poly.pdbx_seq_one_letter_code
_entity_poly.pdbx_strand_id
1 'polypeptide(L)'
;MQSAENLINPGRLQDIITPNTKKLKEQIDEMAFKLAYNYVTNSFGDTDVVMLDKIFNVFFSDKQNSDSFKTSFKEYIESNKRVRNIMIVGAGASKAAISSIPLGLQLKENAENKYFAEVQENGPEFMKRKLNTEMRNLKAMIGEKSITFENYLHLLTKSLVTQPDLRKYIRDITGVRYTPSLFNGIVAHMLKHGFLDVVINYNFEETLDQEIEDEIGKENYFEIISDGHCVKLEDITRDGRLTTPLYIKPHGSNSHKSTLRFTNNHYIEMPYDIKEMLECLLKGKKNTTDETELKTPQNNSLDVVNEVNLFVVGFALESFELNEILKECFANSSDIGFNIFHIDRTPLPSWCDEPKFNNFLSNVGLKNVTDLKQTKFDLKSTNENCNNKIEFTGVCTDFKNTSPVLSSLDELFSVIWKNTHDKFDKKFWPRSLGKHEILYYLMFDEVLREKPETSFDKVKDQYETFGTAATTEYFLDKTLIEVAFSFIRNKGIVDLIELLKGKAGKYHDLYLKSLNKFNKSKTPYSIYQLVSYFTLSDSEGLKANTDRVDFLKYSDNHYKVRHSVVKDFSALLSGKKSQPGDAFLNSLYKNSLNLISGLKPESDYSTKLAIYITCKLFESEYLSDRTKNHISKSYSCKINNGYRIMEGAIEVPENNLLQEILRLFNKSAGSHYYVIKTREKDPVHNMLETFTCENLLHTNLSYDYRCYELLHKGWDLSFIVAEKGAILKLAPSLKENQDIIMICCYEALESMTQNGKPFEEYEILKENILQNTGISANRVTLLLLPSREHNHHVSLFFKKEESVQSDSGKTADHSENVLDTGNFPYYFFDALYHFRSGFSNAIDPVLIKHKNNPDDNKTFYDYGKLIKLFHLLTLRSLAFMHNTYKEDSVAFKVLEGYLLKSKVKNYYEYLKNNKNDSFNSFKKWEGDKYDEEVKIFLRSLE
;
A
#
# COMPACT_ATOMS: atom_id res chain seq x y z
N MET A 1 -33.53 -14.01 -32.73
CA MET A 1 -33.23 -14.65 -31.42
C MET A 1 -33.07 -16.17 -31.57
N GLN A 2 -32.33 -16.64 -32.59
CA GLN A 2 -32.07 -18.09 -32.78
C GLN A 2 -30.80 -18.39 -33.63
N SER A 3 -29.77 -17.54 -33.55
CA SER A 3 -28.52 -17.74 -34.31
C SER A 3 -27.26 -17.33 -33.54
N ALA A 4 -27.27 -17.45 -32.21
CA ALA A 4 -26.13 -17.09 -31.35
C ALA A 4 -25.67 -18.22 -30.40
N GLU A 5 -26.11 -19.47 -30.61
CA GLU A 5 -25.79 -20.60 -29.71
C GLU A 5 -24.68 -21.54 -30.21
N ASN A 6 -24.09 -21.32 -31.39
CA ASN A 6 -23.09 -22.23 -31.97
C ASN A 6 -21.63 -21.72 -31.96
N LEU A 7 -21.27 -20.77 -31.09
CA LEU A 7 -19.91 -20.18 -31.07
C LEU A 7 -19.14 -20.30 -29.75
N ILE A 8 -19.47 -21.25 -28.89
CA ILE A 8 -18.59 -21.61 -27.78
C ILE A 8 -18.49 -23.12 -27.72
N ASN A 9 -17.52 -23.67 -28.46
CA ASN A 9 -17.08 -25.04 -28.31
C ASN A 9 -15.92 -25.04 -27.31
N PRO A 10 -16.09 -25.53 -26.06
CA PRO A 10 -15.04 -25.50 -25.03
C PRO A 10 -13.81 -26.34 -25.41
N GLY A 11 -13.93 -27.21 -26.41
CA GLY A 11 -12.87 -28.10 -26.89
C GLY A 11 -11.75 -27.43 -27.71
N ARG A 12 -11.80 -26.12 -28.00
CA ARG A 12 -10.76 -25.43 -28.80
C ARG A 12 -9.72 -24.63 -27.99
N LEU A 13 -9.87 -24.57 -26.66
CA LEU A 13 -8.88 -23.90 -25.80
C LEU A 13 -7.67 -24.77 -25.45
N GLN A 14 -7.74 -26.10 -25.66
CA GLN A 14 -6.61 -27.00 -25.44
C GLN A 14 -5.51 -26.89 -26.51
N ASP A 15 -5.82 -26.37 -27.71
CA ASP A 15 -4.85 -26.25 -28.81
C ASP A 15 -4.02 -24.95 -28.78
N ILE A 16 -4.25 -24.05 -27.80
CA ILE A 16 -3.55 -22.76 -27.66
C ILE A 16 -2.54 -22.78 -26.49
N ILE A 17 -2.25 -23.96 -25.94
CA ILE A 17 -1.19 -24.12 -24.93
C ILE A 17 0.13 -24.28 -25.68
N THR A 18 0.62 -23.18 -26.25
CA THR A 18 2.00 -23.18 -26.76
C THR A 18 2.97 -23.45 -25.60
N PRO A 19 4.12 -24.12 -25.82
CA PRO A 19 5.18 -24.31 -24.81
C PRO A 19 5.57 -23.04 -24.04
N ASN A 20 5.27 -21.85 -24.60
CA ASN A 20 5.49 -20.56 -23.98
C ASN A 20 4.58 -20.28 -22.76
N THR A 21 3.36 -20.83 -22.68
CA THR A 21 2.41 -20.51 -21.59
C THR A 21 2.81 -21.14 -20.26
N LYS A 22 3.24 -22.41 -20.27
CA LYS A 22 3.74 -23.11 -19.07
C LYS A 22 4.96 -22.39 -18.50
N LYS A 23 5.87 -21.99 -19.38
CA LYS A 23 7.11 -21.29 -19.04
C LYS A 23 6.85 -19.90 -18.46
N LEU A 24 5.97 -19.13 -19.09
CA LEU A 24 5.55 -17.83 -18.57
C LEU A 24 4.93 -17.98 -17.17
N LYS A 25 4.11 -19.01 -16.95
CA LYS A 25 3.56 -19.33 -15.62
C LYS A 25 4.67 -19.58 -14.60
N GLU A 26 5.65 -20.40 -14.93
CA GLU A 26 6.81 -20.69 -14.05
C GLU A 26 7.56 -19.40 -13.69
N GLN A 27 7.80 -18.52 -14.66
CA GLN A 27 8.44 -17.22 -14.43
C GLN A 27 7.61 -16.30 -13.52
N ILE A 28 6.30 -16.23 -13.75
CA ILE A 28 5.38 -15.44 -12.92
C ILE A 28 5.32 -16.02 -11.50
N ASP A 29 5.26 -17.35 -11.36
CA ASP A 29 5.25 -18.03 -10.06
C ASP A 29 6.56 -17.77 -9.29
N GLU A 30 7.70 -17.73 -9.97
CA GLU A 30 9.01 -17.38 -9.41
C GLU A 30 9.06 -15.92 -8.96
N MET A 31 8.60 -14.98 -9.78
CA MET A 31 8.51 -13.56 -9.38
C MET A 31 7.59 -13.37 -8.17
N ALA A 32 6.41 -14.02 -8.19
CA ALA A 32 5.45 -13.96 -7.09
C ALA A 32 6.03 -14.54 -5.80
N PHE A 33 6.85 -15.59 -5.90
CA PHE A 33 7.59 -16.13 -4.77
C PHE A 33 8.56 -15.12 -4.18
N LYS A 34 9.42 -14.47 -5.01
CA LYS A 34 10.38 -13.47 -4.53
C LYS A 34 9.70 -12.27 -3.87
N LEU A 35 8.58 -11.81 -4.44
CA LEU A 35 7.78 -10.72 -3.86
C LEU A 35 7.14 -11.12 -2.52
N ALA A 36 6.50 -12.30 -2.46
CA ALA A 36 5.88 -12.79 -1.23
C ALA A 36 6.91 -13.03 -0.11
N TYR A 37 8.07 -13.58 -0.45
CA TYR A 37 9.15 -13.81 0.50
C TYR A 37 9.69 -12.50 1.09
N ASN A 38 9.91 -11.48 0.26
CA ASN A 38 10.34 -10.17 0.71
C ASN A 38 9.30 -9.53 1.64
N TYR A 39 8.01 -9.64 1.31
CA TYR A 39 6.95 -9.14 2.18
C TYR A 39 6.95 -9.81 3.56
N VAL A 40 7.07 -11.14 3.61
CA VAL A 40 7.13 -11.89 4.88
C VAL A 40 8.38 -11.49 5.67
N THR A 41 9.55 -11.49 5.05
CA THR A 41 10.80 -11.17 5.76
C THR A 41 10.86 -9.72 6.23
N ASN A 42 10.35 -8.75 5.46
CA ASN A 42 10.19 -7.36 5.91
C ASN A 42 9.17 -7.21 7.06
N SER A 43 8.21 -8.13 7.17
CA SER A 43 7.21 -8.10 8.23
C SER A 43 7.73 -8.64 9.56
N PHE A 44 8.64 -9.61 9.54
CA PHE A 44 9.07 -10.31 10.76
C PHE A 44 10.55 -10.11 11.10
N GLY A 45 11.36 -9.57 10.21
CA GLY A 45 12.78 -9.35 10.46
C GLY A 45 13.53 -10.65 10.74
N ASP A 46 14.55 -10.58 11.58
CA ASP A 46 15.35 -11.73 12.06
C ASP A 46 14.66 -12.53 13.17
N THR A 47 13.33 -12.63 13.13
CA THR A 47 12.64 -13.53 14.05
C THR A 47 13.21 -14.94 13.96
N ASP A 48 13.37 -15.58 15.13
CA ASP A 48 13.75 -16.98 15.30
C ASP A 48 13.19 -17.86 14.17
N VAL A 49 14.07 -18.63 13.49
CA VAL A 49 13.69 -19.54 12.40
C VAL A 49 12.53 -20.44 12.82
N VAL A 50 12.47 -20.83 14.11
CA VAL A 50 11.37 -21.60 14.69
C VAL A 50 10.04 -20.84 14.64
N MET A 51 10.08 -19.53 14.82
CA MET A 51 8.92 -18.66 14.67
C MET A 51 8.51 -18.58 13.20
N LEU A 52 9.45 -18.40 12.27
CA LEU A 52 9.18 -18.34 10.84
C LEU A 52 8.57 -19.65 10.30
N ASP A 53 9.00 -20.80 10.80
CA ASP A 53 8.39 -22.11 10.47
C ASP A 53 6.94 -22.23 10.96
N LYS A 54 6.65 -21.75 12.17
CA LYS A 54 5.27 -21.68 12.69
C LYS A 54 4.42 -20.71 11.87
N ILE A 55 5.01 -19.56 11.54
CA ILE A 55 4.41 -18.52 10.72
C ILE A 55 4.07 -19.06 9.32
N PHE A 56 4.95 -19.84 8.72
CA PHE A 56 4.79 -20.39 7.38
C PHE A 56 3.49 -21.20 7.24
N ASN A 57 3.25 -22.13 8.15
CA ASN A 57 2.02 -22.93 8.15
C ASN A 57 0.76 -22.10 8.44
N VAL A 58 0.91 -20.93 9.06
CA VAL A 58 -0.19 -20.03 9.40
C VAL A 58 -0.57 -19.14 8.21
N PHE A 59 0.40 -18.77 7.36
CA PHE A 59 0.20 -17.88 6.22
C PHE A 59 -0.12 -18.55 4.90
N PHE A 60 0.33 -19.77 4.66
CA PHE A 60 0.19 -20.36 3.33
C PHE A 60 -0.89 -21.44 3.36
N SER A 61 -1.99 -21.25 2.62
CA SER A 61 -3.06 -22.24 2.58
C SER A 61 -2.59 -23.53 1.88
N ASP A 62 -2.95 -24.69 2.43
CA ASP A 62 -2.58 -25.99 1.85
C ASP A 62 -3.18 -26.23 0.47
N LYS A 63 -4.32 -25.59 0.16
CA LYS A 63 -5.09 -25.86 -1.06
C LYS A 63 -4.61 -25.10 -2.29
N GLN A 64 -3.82 -24.03 -2.14
CA GLN A 64 -3.47 -23.13 -3.26
C GLN A 64 -1.99 -23.11 -3.62
N ASN A 65 -1.13 -23.65 -2.75
CA ASN A 65 0.30 -23.62 -2.93
C ASN A 65 0.81 -24.99 -3.40
N SER A 66 1.61 -25.02 -4.46
CA SER A 66 2.31 -26.23 -4.86
C SER A 66 3.33 -26.63 -3.79
N ASP A 67 3.57 -27.93 -3.63
CA ASP A 67 4.60 -28.44 -2.71
C ASP A 67 5.98 -27.83 -3.02
N SER A 68 6.26 -27.54 -4.29
CA SER A 68 7.47 -26.86 -4.74
C SER A 68 7.60 -25.42 -4.19
N PHE A 69 6.52 -24.63 -4.19
CA PHE A 69 6.54 -23.29 -3.61
C PHE A 69 6.86 -23.37 -2.11
N LYS A 70 6.20 -24.27 -1.40
CA LYS A 70 6.37 -24.43 0.05
C LYS A 70 7.78 -24.87 0.42
N THR A 71 8.31 -25.85 -0.32
CA THR A 71 9.66 -26.36 -0.14
C THR A 71 10.68 -25.24 -0.35
N SER A 72 10.58 -24.51 -1.46
CA SER A 72 11.48 -23.39 -1.77
C SER A 72 11.40 -22.28 -0.71
N PHE A 73 10.20 -21.98 -0.20
CA PHE A 73 10.00 -20.95 0.82
C PHE A 73 10.61 -21.37 2.16
N LYS A 74 10.40 -22.62 2.56
CA LYS A 74 10.97 -23.20 3.77
C LYS A 74 12.50 -23.21 3.70
N GLU A 75 13.06 -23.62 2.57
CA GLU A 75 14.52 -23.56 2.34
C GLU A 75 15.07 -22.15 2.51
N TYR A 76 14.35 -21.12 2.04
CA TYR A 76 14.79 -19.73 2.21
C TYR A 76 14.72 -19.28 3.67
N ILE A 77 13.65 -19.64 4.41
CA ILE A 77 13.54 -19.39 5.85
C ILE A 77 14.66 -20.09 6.61
N GLU A 78 14.85 -21.39 6.39
CA GLU A 78 15.82 -22.22 7.12
C GLU A 78 17.26 -21.77 6.86
N SER A 79 17.55 -21.28 5.66
CA SER A 79 18.84 -20.67 5.32
C SER A 79 18.97 -19.20 5.77
N ASN A 80 17.95 -18.64 6.43
CA ASN A 80 17.86 -17.24 6.83
C ASN A 80 18.24 -16.28 5.69
N LYS A 81 17.79 -16.58 4.46
CA LYS A 81 18.15 -15.81 3.28
C LYS A 81 17.57 -14.42 3.36
N ARG A 82 18.43 -13.40 3.33
CA ARG A 82 18.05 -12.01 3.21
C ARG A 82 17.99 -11.63 1.74
N VAL A 83 16.84 -11.08 1.36
CA VAL A 83 16.52 -10.74 -0.02
C VAL A 83 16.29 -9.23 -0.10
N ARG A 84 16.66 -8.63 -1.23
CA ARG A 84 16.30 -7.26 -1.58
C ARG A 84 15.67 -7.22 -2.96
N ASN A 85 14.46 -6.67 -3.04
CA ASN A 85 13.71 -6.53 -4.28
C ASN A 85 13.79 -5.09 -4.80
N ILE A 86 14.43 -4.91 -5.95
CA ILE A 86 14.64 -3.61 -6.61
C ILE A 86 13.92 -3.61 -7.95
N MET A 87 13.01 -2.65 -8.14
CA MET A 87 12.37 -2.40 -9.43
C MET A 87 13.13 -1.32 -10.19
N ILE A 88 13.48 -1.56 -11.45
CA ILE A 88 14.09 -0.58 -12.34
C ILE A 88 13.09 -0.27 -13.45
N VAL A 89 12.64 0.99 -13.53
CA VAL A 89 11.58 1.41 -14.46
C VAL A 89 12.16 2.31 -15.55
N GLY A 90 11.86 1.96 -16.79
CA GLY A 90 12.25 2.69 -18.00
C GLY A 90 11.10 3.25 -18.81
N ALA A 91 11.44 3.98 -19.88
CA ALA A 91 10.47 4.75 -20.66
C ALA A 91 9.47 3.86 -21.40
N GLY A 92 9.83 2.59 -21.64
CA GLY A 92 8.93 1.58 -22.19
C GLY A 92 7.73 1.30 -21.29
N ALA A 93 7.87 1.42 -19.96
CA ALA A 93 6.77 1.24 -19.02
C ALA A 93 5.79 2.41 -19.10
N SER A 94 6.29 3.65 -19.10
CA SER A 94 5.47 4.85 -19.28
C SER A 94 4.80 4.86 -20.66
N LYS A 95 5.50 4.45 -21.72
CA LYS A 95 4.93 4.31 -23.06
C LYS A 95 3.87 3.20 -23.15
N ALA A 96 3.99 2.15 -22.35
CA ALA A 96 2.99 1.09 -22.30
C ALA A 96 1.68 1.60 -21.69
N ALA A 97 1.77 2.46 -20.66
CA ALA A 97 0.63 3.13 -20.07
C ALA A 97 0.07 4.25 -20.96
N ILE A 98 0.95 5.04 -21.58
CA ILE A 98 0.63 6.30 -22.28
C ILE A 98 1.41 6.35 -23.59
N SER A 99 0.75 6.06 -24.72
CA SER A 99 1.40 5.83 -26.02
C SER A 99 2.20 7.03 -26.54
N SER A 100 1.83 8.23 -26.07
CA SER A 100 2.39 9.51 -26.47
C SER A 100 3.71 9.86 -25.78
N ILE A 101 4.04 9.21 -24.65
CA ILE A 101 5.33 9.40 -23.99
C ILE A 101 6.40 8.78 -24.89
N PRO A 102 7.36 9.58 -25.39
CA PRO A 102 8.37 9.06 -26.29
C PRO A 102 9.38 8.18 -25.54
N LEU A 103 9.88 7.17 -26.23
CA LEU A 103 11.09 6.46 -25.81
C LEU A 103 12.31 7.38 -25.92
N GLY A 104 13.41 7.06 -25.24
CA GLY A 104 14.66 7.83 -25.34
C GLY A 104 15.13 8.03 -26.78
N LEU A 105 15.05 6.98 -27.62
CA LEU A 105 15.38 7.07 -29.04
C LEU A 105 14.45 8.02 -29.81
N GLN A 106 13.15 8.00 -29.54
CA GLN A 106 12.21 8.91 -30.18
C GLN A 106 12.39 10.35 -29.73
N LEU A 107 12.73 10.55 -28.45
CA LEU A 107 13.06 11.86 -27.91
C LEU A 107 14.34 12.42 -28.56
N LYS A 108 15.34 11.55 -28.81
CA LYS A 108 16.53 11.89 -29.59
C LYS A 108 16.17 12.35 -31.01
N GLU A 109 15.39 11.55 -31.74
CA GLU A 109 14.96 11.84 -33.12
C GLU A 109 14.17 13.16 -33.18
N ASN A 110 13.27 13.40 -32.22
CA ASN A 110 12.53 14.65 -32.12
C ASN A 110 13.45 15.85 -31.87
N ALA A 111 14.44 15.70 -30.98
CA ALA A 111 15.43 16.74 -30.71
C ALA A 111 16.32 17.01 -31.95
N GLU A 112 16.65 15.96 -32.69
CA GLU A 112 17.43 16.04 -33.93
C GLU A 112 16.70 16.80 -35.02
N ASN A 113 15.44 16.48 -35.26
CA ASN A 113 14.62 17.21 -36.22
C ASN A 113 14.45 18.68 -35.80
N LYS A 114 14.23 18.96 -34.52
CA LYS A 114 13.99 20.32 -34.03
C LYS A 114 15.21 21.23 -34.07
N TYR A 115 16.37 20.71 -33.69
CA TYR A 115 17.56 21.55 -33.48
C TYR A 115 18.64 21.31 -34.53
N PHE A 116 18.89 20.06 -34.91
CA PHE A 116 19.97 19.72 -35.80
C PHE A 116 19.59 19.93 -37.26
N ALA A 117 18.47 19.35 -37.71
CA ALA A 117 17.99 19.51 -39.08
C ALA A 117 17.71 20.99 -39.40
N GLU A 118 17.05 21.69 -38.48
CA GLU A 118 16.79 23.14 -38.58
C GLU A 118 18.08 23.95 -38.80
N VAL A 119 19.16 23.64 -38.06
CA VAL A 119 20.45 24.32 -38.22
C VAL A 119 21.15 23.92 -39.52
N GLN A 120 21.05 22.66 -39.94
CA GLN A 120 21.64 22.19 -41.20
C GLN A 120 20.93 22.77 -42.43
N GLU A 121 19.62 22.96 -42.37
CA GLU A 121 18.82 23.51 -43.46
C GLU A 121 18.89 25.05 -43.46
N ASN A 122 18.49 25.67 -42.34
CA ASN A 122 18.22 27.10 -42.24
C ASN A 122 19.28 27.89 -41.46
N GLY A 123 20.19 27.21 -40.76
CA GLY A 123 21.20 27.86 -39.92
C GLY A 123 22.31 28.58 -40.72
N PRO A 124 22.99 29.57 -40.13
CA PRO A 124 24.13 30.22 -40.77
C PRO A 124 25.33 29.24 -40.91
N GLU A 125 26.14 29.41 -41.95
CA GLU A 125 27.26 28.51 -42.30
C GLU A 125 28.22 28.21 -41.14
N PHE A 126 28.52 29.21 -40.30
CA PHE A 126 29.41 29.01 -39.16
C PHE A 126 28.83 28.03 -38.11
N MET A 127 27.51 28.01 -37.92
CA MET A 127 26.84 27.07 -37.02
C MET A 127 26.86 25.66 -37.61
N LYS A 128 26.61 25.51 -38.92
CA LYS A 128 26.73 24.21 -39.62
C LYS A 128 28.14 23.63 -39.46
N ARG A 129 29.18 24.44 -39.67
CA ARG A 129 30.58 24.03 -39.50
C ARG A 129 30.90 23.63 -38.06
N LYS A 130 30.46 24.41 -37.08
CA LYS A 130 30.66 24.11 -35.65
C LYS A 130 30.00 22.77 -35.29
N LEU A 131 28.74 22.58 -35.69
CA LEU A 131 27.98 21.36 -35.44
C LEU A 131 28.62 20.13 -36.07
N ASN A 132 29.04 20.22 -37.34
CA ASN A 132 29.70 19.13 -38.04
C ASN A 132 31.07 18.78 -37.44
N THR A 133 31.76 19.76 -36.86
CA THR A 133 33.03 19.55 -36.16
C THR A 133 32.82 18.83 -34.84
N GLU A 134 31.86 19.27 -34.03
CA GLU A 134 31.54 18.65 -32.75
C GLU A 134 30.97 17.23 -32.90
N MET A 135 30.16 17.00 -33.94
CA MET A 135 29.71 15.65 -34.30
C MET A 135 30.89 14.73 -34.69
N ARG A 136 31.87 15.24 -35.44
CA ARG A 136 33.09 14.48 -35.77
C ARG A 136 33.92 14.18 -34.53
N ASN A 137 34.08 15.15 -33.63
CA ASN A 137 34.80 14.97 -32.37
C ASN A 137 34.12 13.93 -31.48
N LEU A 138 32.80 13.98 -31.36
CA LEU A 138 32.03 13.01 -30.59
C LEU A 138 32.18 11.60 -31.18
N LYS A 139 32.06 11.45 -32.50
CA LYS A 139 32.28 10.16 -33.19
C LYS A 139 33.70 9.64 -32.98
N ALA A 140 34.71 10.50 -33.05
CA ALA A 140 36.09 10.11 -32.77
C ALA A 140 36.29 9.64 -31.31
N MET A 141 35.57 10.25 -30.35
CA MET A 141 35.64 9.89 -28.93
C MET A 141 34.96 8.56 -28.61
N ILE A 142 33.78 8.30 -29.20
CA ILE A 142 33.01 7.07 -28.95
C ILE A 142 33.42 5.88 -29.84
N GLY A 143 34.20 6.15 -30.90
CA GLY A 143 34.64 5.15 -31.89
C GLY A 143 33.51 4.72 -32.83
N GLU A 144 33.46 3.43 -33.16
CA GLU A 144 32.43 2.84 -34.04
C GLU A 144 31.06 2.68 -33.35
N LYS A 145 30.93 3.07 -32.08
CA LYS A 145 29.68 2.97 -31.32
C LYS A 145 28.65 3.99 -31.84
N SER A 146 27.38 3.59 -31.86
CA SER A 146 26.27 4.50 -32.14
C SER A 146 26.15 5.58 -31.07
N ILE A 147 25.87 6.83 -31.48
CA ILE A 147 25.61 7.94 -30.56
C ILE A 147 24.33 7.65 -29.76
N THR A 148 24.47 7.47 -28.45
CA THR A 148 23.35 7.24 -27.52
C THR A 148 22.50 8.51 -27.35
N PHE A 149 21.34 8.39 -26.71
CA PHE A 149 20.48 9.52 -26.37
C PHE A 149 21.23 10.59 -25.57
N GLU A 150 21.98 10.18 -24.55
CA GLU A 150 22.73 11.03 -23.63
C GLU A 150 23.85 11.80 -24.35
N ASN A 151 24.63 11.08 -25.17
CA ASN A 151 25.70 11.66 -25.98
C ASN A 151 25.15 12.69 -26.98
N TYR A 152 23.95 12.44 -27.51
CA TYR A 152 23.28 13.35 -28.42
C TYR A 152 22.84 14.64 -27.73
N LEU A 153 22.19 14.54 -26.57
CA LEU A 153 21.79 15.72 -25.80
C LEU A 153 23.00 16.56 -25.34
N HIS A 154 24.12 15.91 -25.04
CA HIS A 154 25.37 16.62 -24.81
C HIS A 154 25.82 17.44 -26.02
N LEU A 155 25.80 16.85 -27.22
CA LEU A 155 26.17 17.56 -28.44
C LEU A 155 25.32 18.82 -28.65
N LEU A 156 24.02 18.71 -28.42
CA LEU A 156 23.09 19.84 -28.52
C LEU A 156 23.44 20.95 -27.53
N THR A 157 23.71 20.61 -26.27
CA THR A 157 23.98 21.61 -25.22
C THR A 157 25.33 22.31 -25.35
N LYS A 158 26.32 21.66 -25.98
CA LYS A 158 27.63 22.26 -26.25
C LYS A 158 27.60 23.29 -27.38
N SER A 159 26.69 23.10 -28.34
CA SER A 159 26.81 23.76 -29.65
C SER A 159 25.60 24.56 -30.09
N LEU A 160 24.40 24.15 -29.71
CA LEU A 160 23.15 24.63 -30.33
C LEU A 160 22.16 25.23 -29.34
N VAL A 161 21.97 24.62 -28.16
CA VAL A 161 20.87 24.93 -27.26
C VAL A 161 21.39 25.15 -25.84
N THR A 162 20.85 26.13 -25.11
CA THR A 162 21.21 26.29 -23.70
C THR A 162 20.63 25.15 -22.86
N GLN A 163 21.26 24.80 -21.73
CA GLN A 163 20.70 23.77 -20.84
C GLN A 163 19.26 24.10 -20.39
N PRO A 164 18.91 25.35 -19.99
CA PRO A 164 17.53 25.71 -19.67
C PRO A 164 16.53 25.47 -20.81
N ASP A 165 16.91 25.76 -22.06
CA ASP A 165 16.04 25.56 -23.22
C ASP A 165 15.84 24.08 -23.52
N LEU A 166 16.88 23.26 -23.38
CA LEU A 166 16.75 21.82 -23.52
C LEU A 166 15.93 21.21 -22.38
N ARG A 167 16.09 21.71 -21.13
CA ARG A 167 15.26 21.32 -19.96
C ARG A 167 13.81 21.59 -20.24
N LYS A 168 13.54 22.80 -20.71
CA LYS A 168 12.20 23.21 -21.11
C LYS A 168 11.67 22.29 -22.20
N TYR A 169 12.44 22.01 -23.25
CA TYR A 169 12.02 21.12 -24.33
C TYR A 169 11.67 19.69 -23.87
N ILE A 170 12.55 19.05 -23.07
CA ILE A 170 12.29 17.69 -22.56
C ILE A 170 11.05 17.68 -21.69
N ARG A 171 10.92 18.65 -20.78
CA ARG A 171 9.74 18.79 -19.91
C ARG A 171 8.48 19.10 -20.70
N ASP A 172 8.59 19.90 -21.75
CA ASP A 172 7.51 20.22 -22.67
C ASP A 172 7.15 19.04 -23.60
N ILE A 173 7.84 17.90 -23.45
CA ILE A 173 7.55 16.64 -24.15
C ILE A 173 7.14 15.51 -23.20
N THR A 174 7.72 15.50 -22.00
CA THR A 174 7.58 14.43 -21.01
C THR A 174 6.87 14.92 -19.76
N GLY A 175 6.25 16.11 -19.81
CA GLY A 175 5.66 16.83 -18.68
C GLY A 175 4.33 16.24 -18.22
N VAL A 176 4.19 14.93 -18.34
CA VAL A 176 2.99 14.18 -18.00
C VAL A 176 3.00 13.87 -16.51
N ARG A 177 1.92 14.25 -15.85
CA ARG A 177 1.66 13.99 -14.42
C ARG A 177 0.18 13.71 -14.23
N TYR A 178 -0.16 12.91 -13.22
CA TYR A 178 -1.54 12.52 -12.84
C TYR A 178 -2.29 11.58 -13.78
N THR A 179 -1.78 11.29 -14.98
CA THR A 179 -2.41 10.32 -15.88
C THR A 179 -2.54 8.95 -15.21
N PRO A 180 -3.73 8.31 -15.28
CA PRO A 180 -3.93 7.00 -14.66
C PRO A 180 -3.06 5.94 -15.35
N SER A 181 -2.35 5.17 -14.53
CA SER A 181 -1.53 4.03 -14.97
C SER A 181 -1.69 2.91 -13.95
N LEU A 182 -2.26 1.77 -14.37
CA LEU A 182 -2.47 0.65 -13.46
C LEU A 182 -1.12 0.07 -13.04
N PHE A 183 -0.19 -0.12 -13.98
CA PHE A 183 1.19 -0.52 -13.67
C PHE A 183 1.82 0.35 -12.57
N ASN A 184 1.77 1.69 -12.70
CA ASN A 184 2.35 2.58 -11.68
C ASN A 184 1.63 2.46 -10.33
N GLY A 185 0.31 2.33 -10.34
CA GLY A 185 -0.47 2.07 -9.12
C GLY A 185 -0.09 0.76 -8.43
N ILE A 186 0.17 -0.30 -9.21
CA ILE A 186 0.64 -1.59 -8.68
C ILE A 186 2.04 -1.48 -8.08
N VAL A 187 2.97 -0.80 -8.77
CA VAL A 187 4.33 -0.58 -8.26
C VAL A 187 4.30 0.21 -6.96
N ALA A 188 3.55 1.30 -6.91
CA ALA A 188 3.38 2.11 -5.70
C ALA A 188 2.77 1.29 -4.54
N HIS A 189 1.79 0.43 -4.84
CA HIS A 189 1.18 -0.47 -3.86
C HIS A 189 2.15 -1.54 -3.35
N MET A 190 2.93 -2.15 -4.25
CA MET A 190 3.97 -3.14 -3.88
C MET A 190 5.07 -2.51 -3.02
N LEU A 191 5.52 -1.29 -3.36
CA LEU A 191 6.50 -0.53 -2.59
C LEU A 191 5.97 -0.17 -1.20
N LYS A 192 4.74 0.36 -1.11
CA LYS A 192 4.09 0.68 0.16
C LYS A 192 4.07 -0.48 1.15
N HIS A 193 3.80 -1.67 0.63
CA HIS A 193 3.58 -2.85 1.44
C HIS A 193 4.85 -3.68 1.64
N GLY A 194 6.02 -3.25 1.15
CA GLY A 194 7.29 -3.95 1.36
C GLY A 194 7.47 -5.20 0.51
N PHE A 195 6.71 -5.35 -0.59
CA PHE A 195 7.00 -6.34 -1.63
C PHE A 195 8.21 -5.93 -2.48
N LEU A 196 8.38 -4.61 -2.65
CA LEU A 196 9.56 -3.97 -3.21
C LEU A 196 10.19 -3.12 -2.12
N ASP A 197 11.51 -3.08 -2.06
CA ASP A 197 12.23 -2.22 -1.13
C ASP A 197 12.65 -0.90 -1.80
N VAL A 198 12.99 -1.00 -3.09
CA VAL A 198 13.53 0.10 -3.88
C VAL A 198 12.86 0.17 -5.24
N VAL A 199 12.52 1.37 -5.69
CA VAL A 199 12.17 1.67 -7.08
C VAL A 199 13.18 2.68 -7.63
N ILE A 200 13.89 2.31 -8.70
CA ILE A 200 14.79 3.17 -9.47
C ILE A 200 14.08 3.53 -10.77
N ASN A 201 13.64 4.78 -10.90
CA ASN A 201 12.91 5.26 -12.07
C ASN A 201 13.79 6.18 -12.92
N TYR A 202 14.10 5.75 -14.15
CA TYR A 202 14.89 6.53 -15.11
C TYR A 202 14.06 7.50 -15.95
N ASN A 203 12.74 7.54 -15.75
CA ASN A 203 11.83 8.34 -16.54
C ASN A 203 11.76 9.79 -16.04
N PHE A 204 11.73 10.74 -16.97
CA PHE A 204 11.60 12.17 -16.67
C PHE A 204 10.18 12.56 -16.22
N GLU A 205 9.17 11.86 -16.77
CA GLU A 205 7.76 12.03 -16.42
C GLU A 205 7.49 11.65 -14.95
N GLU A 206 6.36 12.11 -14.40
CA GLU A 206 6.07 12.09 -12.96
C GLU A 206 4.81 11.29 -12.59
N THR A 207 4.32 10.43 -13.47
CA THR A 207 3.14 9.59 -13.21
C THR A 207 3.43 8.54 -12.13
N LEU A 208 4.61 7.91 -12.14
CA LEU A 208 5.00 7.00 -11.06
C LEU A 208 5.29 7.74 -9.75
N ASP A 209 5.95 8.91 -9.81
CA ASP A 209 6.18 9.80 -8.66
C ASP A 209 4.85 10.11 -7.95
N GLN A 210 3.86 10.49 -8.75
CA GLN A 210 2.53 10.85 -8.28
C GLN A 210 1.79 9.65 -7.66
N GLU A 211 1.83 8.47 -8.27
CA GLU A 211 1.20 7.27 -7.71
C GLU A 211 1.87 6.81 -6.40
N ILE A 212 3.20 6.91 -6.30
CA ILE A 212 3.94 6.66 -5.06
C ILE A 212 3.56 7.67 -3.98
N GLU A 213 3.58 8.97 -4.29
CA GLU A 213 3.20 10.03 -3.35
C GLU A 213 1.76 9.84 -2.87
N ASP A 214 0.85 9.49 -3.77
CA ASP A 214 -0.54 9.25 -3.43
C ASP A 214 -0.73 8.00 -2.58
N GLU A 215 -0.07 6.89 -2.91
CA GLU A 215 -0.29 5.63 -2.20
C GLU A 215 0.46 5.57 -0.87
N ILE A 216 1.71 6.00 -0.83
CA ILE A 216 2.59 5.92 0.35
C ILE A 216 2.47 7.19 1.22
N GLY A 217 2.33 8.37 0.61
CA GLY A 217 2.45 9.66 1.28
C GLY A 217 3.92 10.11 1.35
N LYS A 218 4.18 11.39 1.05
CA LYS A 218 5.53 11.96 0.92
C LYS A 218 6.42 11.76 2.15
N GLU A 219 5.82 11.62 3.32
CA GLU A 219 6.53 11.46 4.58
C GLU A 219 6.91 10.01 4.94
N ASN A 220 6.53 9.03 4.11
CA ASN A 220 6.66 7.60 4.43
C ASN A 220 7.59 6.85 3.44
N TYR A 221 8.36 7.57 2.62
CA TYR A 221 9.43 7.02 1.78
C TYR A 221 10.52 8.08 1.57
N PHE A 222 11.73 7.66 1.19
CA PHE A 222 12.78 8.60 0.78
C PHE A 222 12.78 8.79 -0.74
N GLU A 223 12.63 10.05 -1.16
CA GLU A 223 12.69 10.47 -2.55
C GLU A 223 14.11 10.99 -2.88
N ILE A 224 14.86 10.23 -3.69
CA ILE A 224 16.24 10.55 -4.06
C ILE A 224 16.30 11.00 -5.51
N ILE A 225 16.21 12.32 -5.71
CA ILE A 225 16.29 12.95 -7.04
C ILE A 225 17.60 13.72 -7.26
N SER A 226 18.42 13.86 -6.21
CA SER A 226 19.74 14.53 -6.23
C SER A 226 20.54 14.13 -4.99
N ASP A 227 21.81 14.49 -4.97
CA ASP A 227 22.81 14.09 -3.95
C ASP A 227 22.42 14.56 -2.55
N GLY A 228 21.91 15.81 -2.45
CA GLY A 228 21.41 16.35 -1.19
C GLY A 228 20.18 15.63 -0.62
N HIS A 229 19.62 14.65 -1.34
CA HIS A 229 18.56 13.77 -0.84
C HIS A 229 19.09 12.40 -0.41
N CYS A 230 20.32 12.01 -0.78
CA CYS A 230 20.89 10.72 -0.43
C CYS A 230 20.90 10.53 1.09
N VAL A 231 20.49 9.34 1.50
CA VAL A 231 20.49 8.91 2.90
C VAL A 231 21.49 7.79 3.07
N LYS A 232 22.13 7.75 4.23
CA LYS A 232 23.01 6.63 4.58
C LYS A 232 22.14 5.39 4.79
N LEU A 233 22.51 4.27 4.16
CA LEU A 233 21.70 3.05 4.27
C LEU A 233 21.68 2.55 5.72
N GLU A 234 22.72 2.78 6.50
CA GLU A 234 22.80 2.40 7.92
C GLU A 234 21.69 3.04 8.75
N ASP A 235 21.28 4.26 8.39
CA ASP A 235 20.25 5.02 9.11
C ASP A 235 18.83 4.50 8.84
N ILE A 236 18.66 3.73 7.76
CA ILE A 236 17.36 3.27 7.25
C ILE A 236 17.32 1.76 7.01
N THR A 237 18.34 1.05 7.47
CA THR A 237 18.40 -0.42 7.44
C THR A 237 18.40 -0.97 8.85
N ARG A 238 17.71 -2.10 9.00
CA ARG A 238 17.68 -2.87 10.23
C ARG A 238 17.67 -4.34 9.89
N ASP A 239 18.59 -5.08 10.50
CA ASP A 239 18.82 -6.49 10.16
C ASP A 239 18.92 -6.65 8.64
N GLY A 240 19.74 -5.81 7.99
CA GLY A 240 19.98 -5.79 6.53
C GLY A 240 18.79 -5.43 5.63
N ARG A 241 17.60 -5.24 6.21
CA ARG A 241 16.36 -4.88 5.51
C ARG A 241 16.10 -3.39 5.56
N LEU A 242 15.46 -2.84 4.55
CA LEU A 242 15.11 -1.42 4.53
C LEU A 242 13.86 -1.20 5.38
N THR A 243 13.95 -0.33 6.39
CA THR A 243 12.81 0.04 7.25
C THR A 243 11.89 1.06 6.58
N THR A 244 12.41 1.75 5.56
CA THR A 244 11.67 2.77 4.80
C THR A 244 11.95 2.57 3.31
N PRO A 245 10.89 2.55 2.46
CA PRO A 245 11.08 2.37 1.02
C PRO A 245 11.89 3.50 0.39
N LEU A 246 12.64 3.16 -0.66
CA LEU A 246 13.42 4.12 -1.44
C LEU A 246 12.82 4.31 -2.84
N TYR A 247 12.65 5.57 -3.24
CA TYR A 247 12.31 5.96 -4.61
C TYR A 247 13.41 6.84 -5.18
N ILE A 248 14.13 6.33 -6.18
CA ILE A 248 15.34 6.96 -6.72
C ILE A 248 15.08 7.35 -8.17
N LYS A 249 15.34 8.62 -8.53
CA LYS A 249 15.35 9.08 -9.93
C LYS A 249 16.73 9.58 -10.31
N PRO A 250 17.63 8.71 -10.81
CA PRO A 250 19.00 9.12 -11.14
C PRO A 250 19.04 10.25 -12.17
N HIS A 251 18.05 10.33 -13.07
CA HIS A 251 17.95 11.37 -14.09
C HIS A 251 17.26 12.67 -13.61
N GLY A 252 16.86 12.74 -12.34
CA GLY A 252 16.09 13.84 -11.78
C GLY A 252 14.60 13.78 -12.10
N SER A 253 13.89 14.89 -11.85
CA SER A 253 12.44 14.97 -12.06
C SER A 253 12.01 16.29 -12.71
N ASN A 254 10.93 16.26 -13.50
CA ASN A 254 10.47 17.40 -14.29
C ASN A 254 10.03 18.62 -13.44
N SER A 255 9.49 18.37 -12.24
CA SER A 255 9.13 19.38 -11.25
C SER A 255 10.35 20.04 -10.61
N HIS A 256 11.50 19.36 -10.59
CA HIS A 256 12.75 19.82 -10.02
C HIS A 256 13.80 20.06 -11.11
N LYS A 257 13.61 21.13 -11.90
CA LYS A 257 14.43 21.43 -13.08
C LYS A 257 15.95 21.36 -12.85
N SER A 258 16.44 21.74 -11.67
CA SER A 258 17.86 21.71 -11.33
C SER A 258 18.42 20.29 -11.24
N THR A 259 17.59 19.30 -10.92
CA THR A 259 17.98 17.90 -10.76
C THR A 259 17.97 17.11 -12.07
N LEU A 260 17.35 17.65 -13.13
CA LEU A 260 17.34 17.00 -14.44
C LEU A 260 18.77 16.83 -14.97
N ARG A 261 19.20 15.56 -15.05
CA ARG A 261 20.50 15.12 -15.55
C ARG A 261 20.34 14.64 -16.97
N PHE A 262 20.86 15.42 -17.93
CA PHE A 262 20.86 15.04 -19.34
C PHE A 262 22.03 15.60 -20.20
N THR A 263 23.12 16.08 -19.57
CA THR A 263 24.29 16.68 -20.27
C THR A 263 25.56 15.91 -19.92
N ASN A 264 26.67 15.95 -20.71
CA ASN A 264 27.88 15.15 -20.37
C ASN A 264 28.42 15.39 -18.96
N ASN A 265 28.44 16.62 -18.45
CA ASN A 265 28.89 16.87 -17.07
C ASN A 265 27.97 16.20 -16.04
N HIS A 266 26.74 15.90 -16.41
CA HIS A 266 25.80 15.14 -15.59
C HIS A 266 25.86 13.63 -15.84
N TYR A 267 26.49 13.15 -16.92
CA TYR A 267 26.43 11.73 -17.35
C TYR A 267 27.76 10.98 -17.36
N ILE A 268 28.88 11.69 -17.51
CA ILE A 268 30.20 11.07 -17.35
C ILE A 268 30.45 10.81 -15.86
N GLU A 269 29.80 11.58 -14.99
CA GLU A 269 29.92 11.48 -13.54
C GLU A 269 28.51 11.47 -12.94
N MET A 270 27.91 10.28 -12.79
CA MET A 270 26.83 10.12 -11.84
C MET A 270 27.31 10.69 -10.51
N PRO A 271 26.53 11.58 -9.88
CA PRO A 271 27.00 12.15 -8.64
C PRO A 271 27.38 11.09 -7.64
N TYR A 272 28.51 11.31 -6.99
CA TYR A 272 29.17 10.30 -6.18
C TYR A 272 28.21 9.68 -5.16
N ASP A 273 27.44 10.51 -4.43
CA ASP A 273 26.52 10.05 -3.40
C ASP A 273 25.38 9.17 -3.96
N ILE A 274 24.87 9.46 -5.17
CA ILE A 274 23.85 8.61 -5.82
C ILE A 274 24.49 7.30 -6.30
N LYS A 275 25.67 7.37 -6.94
CA LYS A 275 26.40 6.20 -7.41
C LYS A 275 26.71 5.27 -6.24
N GLU A 276 27.27 5.82 -5.17
CA GLU A 276 27.61 5.12 -3.93
C GLU A 276 26.37 4.47 -3.31
N MET A 277 25.26 5.21 -3.16
CA MET A 277 24.02 4.65 -2.64
C MET A 277 23.49 3.49 -3.50
N LEU A 278 23.49 3.64 -4.84
CA LEU A 278 23.09 2.56 -5.75
C LEU A 278 24.00 1.33 -5.63
N GLU A 279 25.31 1.54 -5.54
CA GLU A 279 26.26 0.46 -5.31
C GLU A 279 26.00 -0.24 -3.98
N CYS A 280 25.76 0.48 -2.89
CA CYS A 280 25.45 -0.13 -1.59
C CYS A 280 24.14 -0.91 -1.61
N LEU A 281 23.14 -0.39 -2.34
CA LEU A 281 21.87 -1.07 -2.51
C LEU A 281 22.03 -2.39 -3.25
N LEU A 282 22.83 -2.41 -4.33
CA LEU A 282 23.09 -3.58 -5.16
C LEU A 282 24.09 -4.56 -4.53
N LYS A 283 25.08 -4.07 -3.79
CA LYS A 283 26.06 -4.88 -3.05
C LYS A 283 25.51 -5.40 -1.73
N GLY A 284 24.33 -4.97 -1.29
CA GLY A 284 23.72 -5.50 -0.07
C GLY A 284 24.54 -5.32 1.21
N LYS A 285 25.48 -4.35 1.24
CA LYS A 285 26.46 -4.11 2.31
C LYS A 285 26.39 -2.67 2.81
N LYS A 286 26.79 -2.47 4.07
CA LYS A 286 26.99 -1.16 4.69
C LYS A 286 28.25 -0.48 4.13
N ASN A 287 28.21 0.84 4.04
CA ASN A 287 29.38 1.69 3.77
C ASN A 287 30.24 1.81 5.03
N THR A 288 30.98 0.75 5.34
CA THR A 288 32.04 0.83 6.35
C THR A 288 33.34 1.11 5.63
N THR A 289 33.67 2.40 5.52
CA THR A 289 35.00 2.85 5.06
C THR A 289 36.11 2.53 6.05
N ASP A 290 35.76 2.11 7.28
CA ASP A 290 36.71 1.66 8.29
C ASP A 290 37.13 0.20 8.08
N GLU A 291 38.18 0.00 7.27
CA GLU A 291 38.91 -1.27 7.13
C GLU A 291 39.38 -1.87 8.47
N THR A 292 39.40 -1.07 9.54
CA THR A 292 39.76 -1.49 10.90
C THR A 292 38.70 -2.32 11.61
N GLU A 293 37.41 -2.20 11.29
CA GLU A 293 36.34 -3.02 11.91
C GLU A 293 36.23 -4.43 11.29
N LEU A 294 36.81 -4.65 10.11
CA LEU A 294 36.81 -5.93 9.39
C LEU A 294 37.68 -7.02 10.06
N LYS A 295 38.46 -6.69 11.10
CA LYS A 295 39.39 -7.63 11.76
C LYS A 295 38.84 -8.35 12.99
N THR A 296 37.59 -8.11 13.38
CA THR A 296 36.89 -8.90 14.42
C THR A 296 35.78 -9.74 13.78
N PRO A 297 36.06 -11.00 13.38
CA PRO A 297 35.13 -11.84 12.60
C PRO A 297 33.95 -12.41 13.40
N GLN A 298 33.66 -11.90 14.60
CA GLN A 298 32.75 -12.53 15.53
C GLN A 298 31.71 -11.52 16.02
N ASN A 299 30.63 -11.37 15.25
CA ASN A 299 29.23 -11.46 15.74
C ASN A 299 28.18 -10.72 14.90
N ASN A 300 28.55 -9.89 13.90
CA ASN A 300 27.56 -9.20 13.06
C ASN A 300 27.52 -9.71 11.61
N SER A 301 27.72 -11.02 11.38
CA SER A 301 27.49 -11.66 10.07
C SER A 301 26.03 -11.58 9.63
N LEU A 302 25.15 -11.12 10.51
CA LEU A 302 23.73 -11.00 10.25
C LEU A 302 23.50 -9.97 9.14
N ASP A 303 24.14 -8.80 9.13
CA ASP A 303 23.79 -7.63 8.30
C ASP A 303 23.87 -7.73 6.75
N VAL A 304 24.29 -8.86 6.18
CA VAL A 304 24.55 -8.97 4.73
C VAL A 304 23.33 -9.50 3.98
N VAL A 305 22.93 -8.82 2.89
CA VAL A 305 21.90 -9.34 1.96
C VAL A 305 22.48 -10.50 1.16
N ASN A 306 21.80 -11.65 1.14
CA ASN A 306 22.26 -12.83 0.42
C ASN A 306 21.84 -12.83 -1.06
N GLU A 307 20.75 -12.15 -1.39
CA GLU A 307 20.18 -12.15 -2.73
C GLU A 307 19.56 -10.80 -3.10
N VAL A 308 19.82 -10.34 -4.32
CA VAL A 308 19.19 -9.15 -4.91
C VAL A 308 18.38 -9.55 -6.14
N ASN A 309 17.08 -9.26 -6.11
CA ASN A 309 16.16 -9.47 -7.22
C ASN A 309 15.91 -8.15 -7.95
N LEU A 310 16.34 -8.07 -9.21
CA LEU A 310 16.15 -6.91 -10.08
C LEU A 310 14.96 -7.16 -11.01
N PHE A 311 13.92 -6.35 -10.88
CA PHE A 311 12.76 -6.33 -11.78
C PHE A 311 12.92 -5.18 -12.76
N VAL A 312 13.43 -5.45 -13.96
CA VAL A 312 13.75 -4.43 -14.96
C VAL A 312 12.58 -4.30 -15.95
N VAL A 313 11.84 -3.21 -15.89
CA VAL A 313 10.56 -3.03 -16.61
C VAL A 313 10.62 -1.89 -17.62
N GLY A 314 10.36 -2.21 -18.89
CA GLY A 314 10.31 -1.22 -19.98
C GLY A 314 11.62 -0.45 -20.15
N PHE A 315 12.74 -1.08 -19.80
CA PHE A 315 14.07 -0.50 -19.83
C PHE A 315 14.95 -1.32 -20.76
N ALA A 316 15.46 -0.67 -21.80
CA ALA A 316 16.24 -1.32 -22.87
C ALA A 316 17.68 -1.67 -22.45
N LEU A 317 18.08 -1.41 -21.19
CA LEU A 317 19.44 -1.58 -20.68
C LEU A 317 20.49 -0.80 -21.49
N GLU A 318 20.11 0.35 -22.04
CA GLU A 318 21.03 1.22 -22.81
C GLU A 318 21.75 2.27 -21.95
N SER A 319 21.37 2.42 -20.68
CA SER A 319 22.05 3.35 -19.76
C SER A 319 23.45 2.84 -19.45
N PHE A 320 24.45 3.57 -19.94
CA PHE A 320 25.85 3.31 -19.65
C PHE A 320 26.13 3.32 -18.14
N GLU A 321 25.60 4.30 -17.40
CA GLU A 321 25.85 4.45 -15.97
C GLU A 321 25.33 3.26 -15.16
N LEU A 322 24.07 2.86 -15.40
CA LEU A 322 23.49 1.72 -14.69
C LEU A 322 24.27 0.44 -14.99
N ASN A 323 24.64 0.24 -16.25
CA ASN A 323 25.34 -0.96 -16.68
C ASN A 323 26.74 -1.05 -16.07
N GLU A 324 27.48 0.06 -15.95
CA GLU A 324 28.77 0.07 -15.26
C GLU A 324 28.61 -0.18 -13.75
N ILE A 325 27.60 0.41 -13.09
CA ILE A 325 27.33 0.13 -11.67
C ILE A 325 26.99 -1.36 -11.47
N LEU A 326 26.11 -1.92 -12.30
CA LEU A 326 25.76 -3.34 -12.24
C LEU A 326 26.99 -4.23 -12.44
N LYS A 327 27.84 -3.91 -13.43
CA LYS A 327 29.09 -4.61 -13.70
C LYS A 327 30.03 -4.58 -12.50
N GLU A 328 30.25 -3.40 -11.91
CA GLU A 328 31.08 -3.22 -10.72
C GLU A 328 30.53 -3.99 -9.52
N CYS A 329 29.20 -3.99 -9.34
CA CYS A 329 28.55 -4.73 -8.25
C CYS A 329 28.67 -6.24 -8.46
N PHE A 330 28.41 -6.74 -9.67
CA PHE A 330 28.50 -8.16 -10.00
C PHE A 330 29.92 -8.71 -9.90
N ALA A 331 30.93 -7.91 -10.26
CA ALA A 331 32.33 -8.31 -10.14
C ALA A 331 32.81 -8.39 -8.68
N ASN A 332 32.27 -7.55 -7.79
CA ASN A 332 32.78 -7.39 -6.42
C ASN A 332 31.94 -8.09 -5.34
N SER A 333 30.84 -8.77 -5.69
CA SER A 333 29.88 -9.32 -4.71
C SER A 333 29.90 -10.84 -4.65
N SER A 334 31.05 -11.46 -4.35
CA SER A 334 31.28 -12.94 -4.39
C SER A 334 30.25 -13.81 -3.63
N ASP A 335 29.51 -13.21 -2.70
CA ASP A 335 28.66 -13.89 -1.73
C ASP A 335 27.16 -13.61 -1.96
N ILE A 336 26.81 -12.88 -3.02
CA ILE A 336 25.44 -12.40 -3.28
C ILE A 336 24.90 -13.01 -4.57
N GLY A 337 23.73 -13.64 -4.47
CA GLY A 337 22.97 -14.09 -5.63
C GLY A 337 22.24 -12.92 -6.30
N PHE A 338 22.26 -12.86 -7.63
CA PHE A 338 21.49 -11.87 -8.38
C PHE A 338 20.48 -12.57 -9.30
N ASN A 339 19.21 -12.18 -9.20
CA ASN A 339 18.18 -12.61 -10.14
C ASN A 339 17.66 -11.40 -10.91
N ILE A 340 17.68 -11.44 -12.24
CA ILE A 340 17.26 -10.34 -13.11
C ILE A 340 16.02 -10.79 -13.89
N PHE A 341 14.86 -10.23 -13.56
CA PHE A 341 13.61 -10.39 -14.29
C PHE A 341 13.47 -9.22 -15.26
N HIS A 342 13.76 -9.43 -16.54
CA HIS A 342 13.64 -8.40 -17.58
C HIS A 342 12.29 -8.51 -18.27
N ILE A 343 11.49 -7.44 -18.15
CA ILE A 343 10.11 -7.35 -18.61
C ILE A 343 10.03 -6.22 -19.64
N ASP A 344 9.88 -6.58 -20.90
CA ASP A 344 9.78 -5.60 -22.00
C ASP A 344 8.71 -6.01 -23.01
N ARG A 345 8.29 -5.05 -23.85
CA ARG A 345 7.31 -5.28 -24.90
C ARG A 345 7.88 -6.20 -25.96
N THR A 346 7.10 -7.23 -26.29
CA THR A 346 7.42 -8.20 -27.31
C THR A 346 6.80 -7.88 -28.69
N PRO A 347 7.39 -8.43 -29.78
CA PRO A 347 8.64 -9.18 -29.79
C PRO A 347 9.76 -8.28 -29.29
N LEU A 348 10.70 -8.82 -28.49
CA LEU A 348 11.96 -8.12 -28.22
C LEU A 348 12.40 -7.65 -29.59
N PRO A 349 12.37 -6.34 -29.84
CA PRO A 349 12.43 -5.88 -31.21
C PRO A 349 13.73 -6.38 -31.82
N SER A 350 13.78 -6.57 -33.14
CA SER A 350 14.98 -7.10 -33.81
C SER A 350 16.26 -6.26 -33.55
N TRP A 351 16.15 -5.09 -32.92
CA TRP A 351 17.25 -4.25 -32.43
C TRP A 351 17.70 -4.52 -30.98
N CYS A 352 16.98 -5.34 -30.20
CA CYS A 352 17.63 -6.26 -29.26
C CYS A 352 18.42 -7.26 -30.11
N ASP A 353 19.40 -6.71 -30.83
CA ASP A 353 20.46 -7.41 -31.49
C ASP A 353 20.94 -8.42 -30.47
N GLU A 354 20.77 -9.71 -30.78
CA GLU A 354 21.50 -10.80 -30.13
C GLU A 354 22.92 -10.33 -29.78
N PRO A 355 23.66 -9.64 -30.70
CA PRO A 355 24.94 -9.02 -30.40
C PRO A 355 24.96 -7.99 -29.27
N LYS A 356 24.02 -7.04 -29.15
CA LYS A 356 24.06 -5.97 -28.13
C LYS A 356 23.71 -6.48 -26.74
N PHE A 357 22.69 -7.33 -26.65
CA PHE A 357 22.33 -7.98 -25.39
C PHE A 357 23.43 -8.96 -24.97
N ASN A 358 23.95 -9.76 -25.90
CA ASN A 358 25.13 -10.60 -25.64
C ASN A 358 26.38 -9.77 -25.33
N ASN A 359 26.52 -8.57 -25.90
CA ASN A 359 27.62 -7.65 -25.59
C ASN A 359 27.47 -7.13 -24.15
N PHE A 360 26.27 -6.72 -23.73
CA PHE A 360 26.00 -6.40 -22.33
C PHE A 360 26.37 -7.56 -21.41
N LEU A 361 25.83 -8.77 -21.66
CA LEU A 361 26.15 -9.97 -20.89
C LEU A 361 27.66 -10.25 -20.87
N SER A 362 28.34 -10.14 -22.01
CA SER A 362 29.79 -10.34 -22.10
C SER A 362 30.59 -9.27 -21.35
N ASN A 363 30.13 -8.01 -21.36
CA ASN A 363 30.76 -6.89 -20.67
C ASN A 363 30.61 -7.00 -19.15
N VAL A 364 29.54 -7.64 -18.66
CA VAL A 364 29.38 -7.99 -17.24
C VAL A 364 30.05 -9.32 -16.87
N GLY A 365 30.88 -9.89 -17.76
CA GLY A 365 31.68 -11.08 -17.49
C GLY A 365 30.97 -12.42 -17.73
N LEU A 366 29.79 -12.41 -18.38
CA LEU A 366 28.99 -13.60 -18.67
C LEU A 366 29.31 -14.07 -20.10
N LYS A 367 30.19 -15.08 -20.24
CA LYS A 367 30.57 -15.68 -21.53
C LYS A 367 29.70 -16.92 -21.85
N ASN A 368 29.42 -17.12 -23.14
CA ASN A 368 28.68 -18.26 -23.74
C ASN A 368 27.16 -18.30 -23.50
N VAL A 369 26.43 -17.35 -24.09
CA VAL A 369 24.98 -17.46 -24.33
C VAL A 369 24.77 -17.96 -25.75
N THR A 370 24.97 -19.26 -25.99
CA THR A 370 24.88 -19.82 -27.36
C THR A 370 23.48 -20.23 -27.78
N ASP A 371 22.44 -20.00 -26.96
CA ASP A 371 21.09 -20.42 -27.29
C ASP A 371 20.01 -19.48 -26.70
N LEU A 372 19.81 -18.31 -27.31
CA LEU A 372 18.77 -17.33 -26.90
C LEU A 372 17.32 -17.83 -27.05
N LYS A 373 17.14 -19.05 -27.57
CA LYS A 373 15.85 -19.74 -27.63
C LYS A 373 15.50 -20.45 -26.31
N GLN A 374 16.44 -20.61 -25.38
CA GLN A 374 16.20 -21.14 -24.04
C GLN A 374 16.26 -19.98 -23.03
N THR A 375 15.24 -19.77 -22.19
CA THR A 375 15.10 -18.51 -21.40
C THR A 375 15.19 -18.69 -19.89
N LYS A 376 15.87 -19.74 -19.43
CA LYS A 376 16.43 -19.79 -18.07
C LYS A 376 17.92 -20.03 -18.25
N PHE A 377 18.70 -18.97 -18.09
CA PHE A 377 20.16 -19.06 -18.15
C PHE A 377 20.67 -19.22 -16.73
N ASP A 378 21.11 -20.43 -16.39
CA ASP A 378 22.03 -20.62 -15.28
C ASP A 378 23.40 -20.18 -15.79
N LEU A 379 23.72 -18.90 -15.67
CA LEU A 379 25.04 -18.38 -16.03
C LEU A 379 26.01 -18.74 -14.91
N LYS A 380 26.46 -20.00 -14.90
CA LYS A 380 27.73 -20.32 -14.25
C LYS A 380 28.80 -19.58 -15.04
N SER A 381 29.36 -18.54 -14.44
CA SER A 381 30.50 -17.86 -15.05
C SER A 381 31.57 -18.92 -15.34
N THR A 382 32.04 -18.98 -16.59
CA THR A 382 33.22 -19.80 -16.95
C THR A 382 34.52 -19.12 -16.52
N ASN A 383 34.42 -18.01 -15.78
CA ASN A 383 35.54 -17.40 -15.09
C ASN A 383 35.70 -18.16 -13.77
N GLU A 384 36.73 -19.00 -13.65
CA GLU A 384 37.09 -19.71 -12.42
C GLU A 384 37.22 -18.79 -11.18
N ASN A 385 37.20 -17.47 -11.36
CA ASN A 385 37.32 -16.45 -10.33
C ASN A 385 36.02 -15.76 -9.90
N CYS A 386 34.88 -15.98 -10.57
CA CYS A 386 33.60 -15.36 -10.16
C CYS A 386 32.63 -16.42 -9.64
N ASN A 387 32.55 -16.57 -8.31
CA ASN A 387 31.66 -17.52 -7.62
C ASN A 387 30.16 -17.10 -7.61
N ASN A 388 29.81 -15.98 -8.26
CA ASN A 388 28.45 -15.42 -8.21
C ASN A 388 27.45 -16.18 -9.06
N LYS A 389 26.27 -16.44 -8.49
CA LYS A 389 25.11 -16.96 -9.22
C LYS A 389 24.31 -15.78 -9.75
N ILE A 390 24.36 -15.56 -11.06
CA ILE A 390 23.52 -14.58 -11.76
C ILE A 390 22.50 -15.34 -12.61
N GLU A 391 21.21 -15.18 -12.31
CA GLU A 391 20.11 -15.75 -13.09
C GLU A 391 19.39 -14.65 -13.88
N PHE A 392 19.19 -14.87 -15.18
CA PHE A 392 18.46 -13.94 -16.05
C PHE A 392 17.19 -14.60 -16.60
N THR A 393 16.06 -13.90 -16.44
CA THR A 393 14.73 -14.36 -16.84
C THR A 393 14.04 -13.28 -17.66
N GLY A 394 13.95 -13.49 -18.97
CA GLY A 394 13.16 -12.63 -19.86
C GLY A 394 11.67 -12.99 -19.80
N VAL A 395 10.81 -12.01 -19.53
CA VAL A 395 9.36 -12.17 -19.39
C VAL A 395 8.65 -11.41 -20.51
N CYS A 396 7.91 -12.16 -21.32
CA CYS A 396 7.18 -11.64 -22.48
C CYS A 396 5.81 -11.07 -22.05
N THR A 397 5.46 -9.88 -22.54
CA THR A 397 4.13 -9.27 -22.28
C THR A 397 3.07 -9.61 -23.34
N ASP A 398 3.34 -10.47 -24.33
CA ASP A 398 2.41 -10.70 -25.46
C ASP A 398 1.21 -11.56 -25.05
N PHE A 399 0.21 -10.93 -24.44
CA PHE A 399 -1.11 -11.52 -24.23
C PHE A 399 -1.93 -11.35 -25.51
N LYS A 400 -2.06 -12.44 -26.28
CA LYS A 400 -3.05 -12.50 -27.35
C LYS A 400 -4.43 -12.32 -26.70
N ASN A 401 -5.11 -11.21 -27.00
CA ASN A 401 -6.42 -10.78 -26.46
C ASN A 401 -6.39 -9.95 -25.16
N THR A 402 -5.46 -8.99 -25.01
CA THR A 402 -5.57 -7.96 -23.97
C THR A 402 -6.92 -7.23 -24.09
N SER A 403 -7.57 -6.94 -22.96
CA SER A 403 -8.74 -6.04 -22.94
C SER A 403 -8.39 -4.70 -23.61
N PRO A 404 -9.31 -4.04 -24.36
CA PRO A 404 -9.04 -2.71 -24.92
C PRO A 404 -8.66 -1.67 -23.85
N VAL A 405 -9.08 -1.93 -22.60
CA VAL A 405 -8.86 -1.04 -21.45
C VAL A 405 -7.49 -1.25 -20.80
N LEU A 406 -6.89 -2.44 -20.87
CA LEU A 406 -5.63 -2.78 -20.18
C LEU A 406 -4.47 -2.94 -21.16
N SER A 407 -3.27 -2.52 -20.76
CA SER A 407 -2.08 -2.74 -21.58
C SER A 407 -1.56 -4.11 -21.21
N SER A 408 -0.75 -4.69 -22.09
CA SER A 408 -0.08 -5.95 -21.79
C SER A 408 0.73 -5.90 -20.48
N LEU A 409 1.32 -4.74 -20.18
CA LEU A 409 2.09 -4.54 -18.96
C LEU A 409 1.18 -4.45 -17.71
N ASP A 410 0.06 -3.73 -17.80
CA ASP A 410 -0.93 -3.64 -16.73
C ASP A 410 -1.48 -5.03 -16.38
N GLU A 411 -1.78 -5.83 -17.40
CA GLU A 411 -2.30 -7.19 -17.26
C GLU A 411 -1.26 -8.12 -16.64
N LEU A 412 -0.01 -8.10 -17.12
CA LEU A 412 1.10 -8.88 -16.54
C LEU A 412 1.25 -8.60 -15.04
N PHE A 413 1.33 -7.32 -14.66
CA PHE A 413 1.53 -6.93 -13.27
C PHE A 413 0.32 -7.23 -12.38
N SER A 414 -0.90 -7.15 -12.94
CA SER A 414 -2.11 -7.60 -12.24
C SER A 414 -2.08 -9.10 -11.97
N VAL A 415 -1.59 -9.91 -12.93
CA VAL A 415 -1.42 -11.36 -12.77
C VAL A 415 -0.32 -11.67 -11.76
N ILE A 416 0.85 -11.02 -11.83
CA ILE A 416 1.94 -11.19 -10.85
C ILE A 416 1.44 -10.85 -9.44
N TRP A 417 0.75 -9.71 -9.29
CA TRP A 417 0.18 -9.33 -8.00
C TRP A 417 -0.81 -10.37 -7.49
N LYS A 418 -1.76 -10.81 -8.32
CA LYS A 418 -2.76 -11.81 -7.92
C LYS A 418 -2.11 -13.12 -7.51
N ASN A 419 -1.12 -13.60 -8.28
CA ASN A 419 -0.37 -14.81 -7.93
C ASN A 419 0.42 -14.64 -6.63
N THR A 420 0.90 -13.44 -6.32
CA THR A 420 1.56 -13.12 -5.05
C THR A 420 0.56 -13.09 -3.90
N HIS A 421 -0.54 -12.34 -4.05
CA HIS A 421 -1.61 -12.18 -3.08
C HIS A 421 -2.27 -13.51 -2.72
N ASP A 422 -2.55 -14.36 -3.73
CA ASP A 422 -3.22 -15.65 -3.54
C ASP A 422 -2.31 -16.71 -2.89
N LYS A 423 -1.00 -16.45 -2.70
CA LYS A 423 -0.16 -17.35 -1.86
C LYS A 423 -0.60 -17.34 -0.40
N PHE A 424 -1.08 -16.19 0.08
CA PHE A 424 -1.44 -15.99 1.48
C PHE A 424 -2.82 -16.58 1.79
N ASP A 425 -2.99 -17.06 3.01
CA ASP A 425 -4.27 -17.45 3.59
C ASP A 425 -5.16 -16.23 3.65
N LYS A 426 -6.47 -16.43 3.45
CA LYS A 426 -7.45 -15.35 3.36
C LYS A 426 -7.41 -14.41 4.58
N LYS A 427 -7.10 -14.92 5.78
CA LYS A 427 -7.01 -14.10 6.99
C LYS A 427 -5.78 -13.17 7.03
N PHE A 428 -4.78 -13.44 6.19
CA PHE A 428 -3.53 -12.68 6.07
C PHE A 428 -3.30 -12.14 4.66
N TRP A 429 -4.36 -12.09 3.84
CA TRP A 429 -4.25 -11.52 2.50
C TRP A 429 -3.70 -10.09 2.57
N PRO A 430 -2.68 -9.78 1.76
CA PRO A 430 -2.21 -8.41 1.64
C PRO A 430 -3.33 -7.55 1.04
N ARG A 431 -3.20 -6.23 1.23
CA ARG A 431 -4.19 -5.26 0.76
C ARG A 431 -4.47 -5.44 -0.73
N SER A 432 -5.74 -5.46 -1.13
CA SER A 432 -6.13 -5.61 -2.54
C SER A 432 -5.76 -4.39 -3.41
N LEU A 433 -5.47 -4.64 -4.69
CA LEU A 433 -5.33 -3.61 -5.73
C LEU A 433 -6.64 -2.97 -6.21
N GLY A 434 -7.80 -3.35 -5.64
CA GLY A 434 -9.10 -3.04 -6.24
C GLY A 434 -9.36 -1.55 -6.43
N LYS A 435 -8.81 -0.71 -5.55
CA LYS A 435 -8.86 0.75 -5.69
C LYS A 435 -8.10 1.24 -6.94
N HIS A 436 -6.90 0.71 -7.20
CA HIS A 436 -6.09 1.10 -8.37
C HIS A 436 -6.75 0.62 -9.67
N GLU A 437 -7.26 -0.62 -9.67
CA GLU A 437 -8.01 -1.19 -10.80
C GLU A 437 -9.26 -0.35 -11.12
N ILE A 438 -10.10 -0.05 -10.11
CA ILE A 438 -11.30 0.80 -10.30
C ILE A 438 -10.91 2.19 -10.80
N LEU A 439 -9.96 2.85 -10.14
CA LEU A 439 -9.55 4.20 -10.53
C LEU A 439 -9.07 4.21 -11.98
N TYR A 440 -8.27 3.22 -12.35
CA TYR A 440 -7.80 3.04 -13.71
C TYR A 440 -8.98 2.83 -14.67
N TYR A 441 -9.93 1.94 -14.37
CA TYR A 441 -11.10 1.70 -15.22
C TYR A 441 -12.00 2.91 -15.41
N LEU A 442 -12.24 3.68 -14.35
CA LEU A 442 -13.10 4.85 -14.40
C LEU A 442 -12.42 6.01 -15.13
N MET A 443 -11.11 6.18 -14.94
CA MET A 443 -10.36 7.34 -15.44
C MET A 443 -9.61 7.07 -16.75
N PHE A 444 -9.65 5.84 -17.26
CA PHE A 444 -9.00 5.46 -18.51
C PHE A 444 -9.49 6.32 -19.68
N ASP A 445 -8.57 6.69 -20.56
CA ASP A 445 -8.85 7.47 -21.76
C ASP A 445 -8.25 6.76 -22.96
N GLU A 446 -9.10 6.31 -23.89
CA GLU A 446 -8.67 5.67 -25.13
C GLU A 446 -7.74 6.57 -25.95
N VAL A 447 -7.97 7.90 -25.92
CA VAL A 447 -7.16 8.88 -26.67
C VAL A 447 -5.70 8.87 -26.20
N LEU A 448 -5.44 8.54 -24.94
CA LEU A 448 -4.08 8.44 -24.40
C LEU A 448 -3.33 7.19 -24.82
N ARG A 449 -4.02 6.20 -25.39
CA ARG A 449 -3.43 4.96 -25.90
C ARG A 449 -3.39 4.86 -27.41
N GLU A 450 -4.31 5.51 -28.11
CA GLU A 450 -4.30 5.51 -29.56
C GLU A 450 -2.94 6.01 -30.10
N LYS A 451 -2.52 5.44 -31.23
CA LYS A 451 -1.22 5.77 -31.81
C LYS A 451 -1.18 7.27 -32.12
N PRO A 452 -0.07 7.98 -31.82
CA PRO A 452 0.11 9.38 -32.19
C PRO A 452 0.39 9.49 -33.70
N GLU A 453 -0.54 9.05 -34.54
CA GLU A 453 -0.52 9.35 -35.99
C GLU A 453 -0.93 10.81 -36.24
N THR A 454 -1.40 11.53 -35.21
CA THR A 454 -1.57 12.98 -35.24
C THR A 454 -0.77 13.63 -34.11
N SER A 455 0.01 14.65 -34.48
CA SER A 455 1.13 15.28 -33.77
C SER A 455 1.14 15.22 -32.23
N PHE A 456 2.35 15.07 -31.70
CA PHE A 456 2.72 15.29 -30.29
C PHE A 456 1.99 16.49 -29.64
N ASP A 457 1.76 17.54 -30.42
CA ASP A 457 1.04 18.76 -30.02
C ASP A 457 -0.37 18.49 -29.47
N LYS A 458 -1.12 17.50 -29.99
CA LYS A 458 -2.48 17.20 -29.50
C LYS A 458 -2.50 16.59 -28.10
N VAL A 459 -1.51 15.75 -27.78
CA VAL A 459 -1.41 15.11 -26.46
C VAL A 459 -0.93 16.13 -25.43
N LYS A 460 0.04 16.95 -25.83
CA LYS A 460 0.51 18.09 -25.05
C LYS A 460 -0.63 19.01 -24.61
N ASP A 461 -1.55 19.34 -25.52
CA ASP A 461 -2.69 20.19 -25.21
C ASP A 461 -3.69 19.53 -24.23
N GLN A 462 -3.77 18.20 -24.16
CA GLN A 462 -4.75 17.52 -23.32
C GLN A 462 -4.35 17.44 -21.84
N TYR A 463 -3.05 17.31 -21.51
CA TYR A 463 -2.60 17.01 -20.13
C TYR A 463 -1.31 17.69 -19.64
N GLU A 464 -0.46 18.27 -20.50
CA GLU A 464 0.84 18.82 -20.05
C GLU A 464 0.75 20.18 -19.33
N THR A 465 -0.43 20.80 -19.32
CA THR A 465 -0.69 21.94 -18.46
C THR A 465 -1.91 21.63 -17.62
N PHE A 466 -1.88 22.02 -16.34
CA PHE A 466 -3.08 22.51 -15.66
C PHE A 466 -3.71 23.53 -16.61
N GLY A 467 -4.56 23.13 -17.57
CA GLY A 467 -4.51 23.72 -18.92
C GLY A 467 -5.83 23.79 -19.67
N THR A 468 -6.66 22.75 -19.54
CA THR A 468 -7.90 22.63 -20.31
C THR A 468 -9.10 22.33 -19.43
N ALA A 469 -10.30 22.52 -19.98
CA ALA A 469 -11.54 22.11 -19.33
C ALA A 469 -11.52 20.62 -18.97
N ALA A 470 -10.91 19.78 -19.82
CA ALA A 470 -10.74 18.34 -19.59
C ALA A 470 -9.88 18.05 -18.34
N THR A 471 -8.85 18.85 -18.06
CA THR A 471 -8.06 18.72 -16.82
C THR A 471 -8.87 19.06 -15.57
N THR A 472 -9.74 20.07 -15.67
CA THR A 472 -10.60 20.50 -14.55
C THR A 472 -11.64 19.41 -14.22
N GLU A 473 -12.28 18.86 -15.25
CA GLU A 473 -13.22 17.74 -15.13
C GLU A 473 -12.54 16.48 -14.59
N TYR A 474 -11.33 16.15 -15.08
CA TYR A 474 -10.54 15.02 -14.57
C TYR A 474 -10.31 15.11 -13.06
N PHE A 475 -9.89 16.27 -12.54
CA PHE A 475 -9.65 16.42 -11.10
C PHE A 475 -10.94 16.41 -10.27
N LEU A 476 -12.04 16.94 -10.82
CA LEU A 476 -13.35 16.84 -10.18
C LEU A 476 -13.80 15.37 -10.09
N ASP A 477 -13.72 14.63 -11.18
CA ASP A 477 -14.08 13.21 -11.25
C ASP A 477 -13.23 12.39 -10.28
N LYS A 478 -11.91 12.60 -10.28
CA LYS A 478 -10.99 11.93 -9.37
C LYS A 478 -11.29 12.26 -7.90
N THR A 479 -11.63 13.51 -7.60
CA THR A 479 -12.08 13.92 -6.26
C THR A 479 -13.33 13.15 -5.87
N LEU A 480 -14.35 13.11 -6.73
CA LEU A 480 -15.62 12.43 -6.47
C LEU A 480 -15.44 10.92 -6.25
N ILE A 481 -14.56 10.28 -7.03
CA ILE A 481 -14.22 8.87 -6.88
C ILE A 481 -13.50 8.60 -5.55
N GLU A 482 -12.57 9.47 -5.13
CA GLU A 482 -11.90 9.35 -3.83
C GLU A 482 -12.85 9.57 -2.64
N VAL A 483 -13.84 10.45 -2.79
CA VAL A 483 -14.95 10.59 -1.84
C VAL A 483 -15.75 9.29 -1.75
N ALA A 484 -16.12 8.70 -2.89
CA ALA A 484 -16.82 7.41 -2.95
C ALA A 484 -16.02 6.28 -2.27
N PHE A 485 -14.70 6.19 -2.53
CA PHE A 485 -13.84 5.24 -1.84
C PHE A 485 -13.78 5.47 -0.33
N SER A 486 -13.79 6.72 0.11
CA SER A 486 -13.77 7.06 1.54
C SER A 486 -15.04 6.56 2.22
N PHE A 487 -16.22 6.75 1.62
CA PHE A 487 -17.47 6.17 2.12
C PHE A 487 -17.41 4.64 2.16
N ILE A 488 -16.96 3.99 1.08
CA ILE A 488 -16.93 2.53 1.00
C ILE A 488 -15.99 1.91 2.04
N ARG A 489 -14.77 2.45 2.16
CA ARG A 489 -13.75 1.94 3.11
C ARG A 489 -14.17 2.12 4.56
N ASN A 490 -14.82 3.25 4.86
CA ASN A 490 -15.24 3.60 6.20
C ASN A 490 -16.71 3.23 6.46
N LYS A 491 -17.27 2.30 5.67
CA LYS A 491 -18.62 1.74 5.86
C LYS A 491 -19.70 2.81 6.01
N GLY A 492 -19.68 3.79 5.13
CA GLY A 492 -20.68 4.84 5.01
C GLY A 492 -20.38 6.06 5.88
N ILE A 493 -19.26 6.10 6.60
CA ILE A 493 -18.89 7.24 7.44
C ILE A 493 -17.70 7.98 6.84
N VAL A 494 -17.75 9.30 6.72
CA VAL A 494 -16.59 10.10 6.32
C VAL A 494 -16.34 11.19 7.35
N ASP A 495 -15.09 11.27 7.80
CA ASP A 495 -14.57 12.42 8.53
C ASP A 495 -14.04 13.44 7.50
N LEU A 496 -14.65 14.63 7.47
CA LEU A 496 -14.31 15.65 6.49
C LEU A 496 -12.88 16.18 6.63
N ILE A 497 -12.36 16.26 7.86
CA ILE A 497 -11.00 16.76 8.11
C ILE A 497 -9.99 15.75 7.58
N GLU A 498 -10.18 14.47 7.85
CA GLU A 498 -9.30 13.41 7.34
C GLU A 498 -9.41 13.26 5.82
N LEU A 499 -10.62 13.42 5.26
CA LEU A 499 -10.84 13.45 3.81
C LEU A 499 -10.05 14.57 3.13
N LEU A 500 -10.06 15.77 3.73
CA LEU A 500 -9.34 16.95 3.25
C LEU A 500 -7.82 16.81 3.36
N LYS A 501 -7.33 16.13 4.40
CA LYS A 501 -5.89 15.79 4.51
C LYS A 501 -5.46 14.70 3.53
N GLY A 502 -6.40 13.90 3.04
CA GLY A 502 -6.14 12.76 2.16
C GLY A 502 -6.13 13.10 0.66
N LYS A 503 -6.21 12.04 -0.16
CA LYS A 503 -6.18 12.16 -1.63
C LYS A 503 -7.35 13.00 -2.17
N ALA A 504 -8.54 12.87 -1.59
CA ALA A 504 -9.71 13.63 -2.01
C ALA A 504 -9.49 15.15 -1.87
N GLY A 505 -8.94 15.62 -0.74
CA GLY A 505 -8.58 17.02 -0.57
C GLY A 505 -7.48 17.48 -1.54
N LYS A 506 -6.41 16.68 -1.72
CA LYS A 506 -5.35 16.96 -2.70
C LYS A 506 -5.92 17.17 -4.11
N TYR A 507 -6.80 16.28 -4.57
CA TYR A 507 -7.40 16.39 -5.90
C TYR A 507 -8.43 17.51 -6.00
N HIS A 508 -9.14 17.81 -4.91
CA HIS A 508 -10.04 18.96 -4.84
C HIS A 508 -9.26 20.27 -4.99
N ASP A 509 -8.10 20.40 -4.35
CA ASP A 509 -7.23 21.56 -4.51
C ASP A 509 -6.72 21.71 -5.95
N LEU A 510 -6.39 20.60 -6.62
CA LEU A 510 -5.99 20.62 -8.04
C LEU A 510 -7.16 20.99 -8.96
N TYR A 511 -8.38 20.54 -8.63
CA TYR A 511 -9.60 20.98 -9.27
C TYR A 511 -9.81 22.50 -9.09
N LEU A 512 -9.70 23.04 -7.88
CA LEU A 512 -9.85 24.48 -7.65
C LEU A 512 -8.77 25.31 -8.37
N LYS A 513 -7.52 24.84 -8.35
CA LYS A 513 -6.41 25.49 -9.07
C LYS A 513 -6.63 25.49 -10.58
N SER A 514 -7.09 24.38 -11.15
CA SER A 514 -7.42 24.30 -12.58
C SER A 514 -8.63 25.16 -12.93
N LEU A 515 -9.70 25.14 -12.12
CA LEU A 515 -10.88 25.97 -12.33
C LEU A 515 -10.56 27.47 -12.33
N ASN A 516 -9.80 27.96 -11.34
CA ASN A 516 -9.40 29.37 -11.25
C ASN A 516 -8.58 29.85 -12.46
N LYS A 517 -7.85 28.92 -13.10
CA LYS A 517 -7.03 29.22 -14.26
C LYS A 517 -7.86 29.26 -15.56
N PHE A 518 -8.91 28.45 -15.71
CA PHE A 518 -9.62 28.29 -17.00
C PHE A 518 -11.08 28.71 -17.03
N ASN A 519 -11.78 28.61 -15.91
CA ASN A 519 -13.22 28.76 -15.89
C ASN A 519 -13.66 29.65 -14.73
N LYS A 520 -13.14 30.88 -14.73
CA LYS A 520 -13.44 31.90 -13.70
C LYS A 520 -14.94 32.20 -13.54
N SER A 521 -15.76 31.85 -14.54
CA SER A 521 -17.21 32.04 -14.50
C SER A 521 -17.98 30.89 -13.85
N LYS A 522 -17.39 29.69 -13.72
CA LYS A 522 -18.05 28.56 -13.03
C LYS A 522 -17.82 28.64 -11.53
N THR A 523 -18.89 28.55 -10.76
CA THR A 523 -18.81 28.41 -9.30
C THR A 523 -18.16 27.07 -8.95
N PRO A 524 -17.08 27.04 -8.15
CA PRO A 524 -16.46 25.79 -7.74
C PRO A 524 -17.41 24.96 -6.89
N TYR A 525 -17.42 23.65 -7.12
CA TYR A 525 -18.05 22.73 -6.17
C TYR A 525 -17.17 22.62 -4.93
N SER A 526 -17.74 22.87 -3.77
CA SER A 526 -17.09 22.62 -2.48
C SER A 526 -17.00 21.12 -2.20
N ILE A 527 -15.99 20.70 -1.44
CA ILE A 527 -15.89 19.31 -0.99
C ILE A 527 -17.14 18.87 -0.20
N TYR A 528 -17.77 19.81 0.52
CA TYR A 528 -19.02 19.59 1.26
C TYR A 528 -20.16 19.18 0.33
N GLN A 529 -20.31 19.84 -0.84
CA GLN A 529 -21.32 19.47 -1.83
C GLN A 529 -21.08 18.05 -2.36
N LEU A 530 -19.83 17.72 -2.68
CA LEU A 530 -19.47 16.39 -3.18
C LEU A 530 -19.73 15.28 -2.14
N VAL A 531 -19.41 15.53 -0.87
CA VAL A 531 -19.71 14.60 0.24
C VAL A 531 -21.23 14.51 0.48
N SER A 532 -21.91 15.65 0.50
CA SER A 532 -23.36 15.75 0.73
C SER A 532 -24.15 14.95 -0.30
N TYR A 533 -23.68 14.93 -1.55
CA TYR A 533 -24.30 14.18 -2.64
C TYR A 533 -24.48 12.68 -2.35
N PHE A 534 -23.51 12.06 -1.66
CA PHE A 534 -23.59 10.65 -1.27
C PHE A 534 -24.45 10.39 -0.02
N THR A 535 -24.88 11.44 0.69
CA THR A 535 -25.51 11.32 2.02
C THR A 535 -26.98 11.75 2.05
N LEU A 536 -27.45 12.46 1.02
CA LEU A 536 -28.79 13.06 1.00
C LEU A 536 -29.72 12.33 0.06
N SER A 537 -30.87 11.91 0.57
CA SER A 537 -31.96 11.33 -0.21
C SER A 537 -32.92 12.37 -0.79
N ASP A 538 -33.02 13.58 -0.19
CA ASP A 538 -33.95 14.63 -0.64
C ASP A 538 -33.33 16.04 -0.52
N SER A 539 -33.43 16.80 -1.61
CA SER A 539 -32.77 18.09 -1.89
C SER A 539 -33.26 19.30 -1.07
N GLU A 540 -34.26 19.15 -0.18
CA GLU A 540 -34.87 20.30 0.51
C GLU A 540 -34.10 20.79 1.75
N GLY A 541 -33.28 19.94 2.38
CA GLY A 541 -32.60 20.30 3.63
C GLY A 541 -31.35 21.18 3.47
N LEU A 542 -30.72 21.23 2.28
CA LEU A 542 -29.39 21.85 2.12
C LEU A 542 -29.43 23.35 1.83
N LYS A 543 -30.49 23.82 1.16
CA LYS A 543 -30.67 25.26 0.87
C LYS A 543 -30.86 26.10 2.14
N ALA A 544 -31.29 25.50 3.25
CA ALA A 544 -31.51 26.21 4.51
C ALA A 544 -30.26 26.31 5.40
N ASN A 545 -29.22 25.48 5.19
CA ASN A 545 -28.08 25.37 6.11
C ASN A 545 -26.73 25.85 5.54
N THR A 546 -26.66 26.16 4.25
CA THR A 546 -25.44 26.71 3.63
C THR A 546 -25.19 28.18 4.01
N ASP A 547 -26.23 28.92 4.42
CA ASP A 547 -26.11 30.31 4.89
C ASP A 547 -25.74 30.45 6.38
N ARG A 548 -25.52 29.33 7.11
CA ARG A 548 -25.12 29.32 8.53
C ARG A 548 -23.80 28.58 8.73
N VAL A 549 -22.71 29.20 8.27
CA VAL A 549 -21.33 28.68 8.40
C VAL A 549 -20.81 28.71 9.87
N ASP A 550 -21.57 29.27 10.82
CA ASP A 550 -21.22 29.27 12.24
C ASP A 550 -21.36 27.91 12.96
N PHE A 551 -21.81 26.85 12.26
CA PHE A 551 -21.91 25.50 12.82
C PHE A 551 -20.56 24.76 12.95
N LEU A 552 -19.47 25.34 12.44
CA LEU A 552 -18.12 24.75 12.47
C LEU A 552 -17.44 24.76 13.85
N LYS A 553 -18.04 25.40 14.87
CA LYS A 553 -17.35 25.52 16.16
C LYS A 553 -17.51 24.31 17.09
N TYR A 554 -18.58 23.50 17.08
CA TYR A 554 -18.74 22.50 18.17
C TYR A 554 -19.55 21.20 17.92
N SER A 555 -19.91 20.77 16.69
CA SER A 555 -20.66 19.49 16.50
C SER A 555 -20.11 18.61 15.38
N ASP A 556 -20.26 17.29 15.51
CA ASP A 556 -19.64 16.21 14.72
C ASP A 556 -19.54 16.45 13.21
N ASN A 557 -18.32 16.67 12.70
CA ASN A 557 -18.01 16.73 11.26
C ASN A 557 -18.04 15.35 10.57
N HIS A 558 -18.80 14.40 11.12
CA HIS A 558 -18.95 13.05 10.59
C HIS A 558 -20.18 12.98 9.69
N TYR A 559 -19.96 12.73 8.41
CA TYR A 559 -21.03 12.47 7.45
C TYR A 559 -21.33 10.98 7.44
N LYS A 560 -22.54 10.61 7.85
CA LYS A 560 -23.02 9.24 7.77
C LYS A 560 -23.98 9.10 6.60
N VAL A 561 -23.73 8.13 5.75
CA VAL A 561 -24.73 7.58 4.83
C VAL A 561 -25.84 6.98 5.71
N ARG A 562 -26.99 7.65 5.82
CA ARG A 562 -28.07 7.29 6.76
C ARG A 562 -28.63 5.89 6.46
N HIS A 563 -29.22 5.24 7.48
CA HIS A 563 -30.03 4.01 7.35
C HIS A 563 -31.11 4.08 6.25
N SER A 564 -31.50 5.28 5.79
CA SER A 564 -32.36 5.45 4.64
C SER A 564 -31.81 4.77 3.39
N VAL A 565 -30.49 4.54 3.26
CA VAL A 565 -29.91 3.82 2.12
C VAL A 565 -30.47 2.42 1.94
N VAL A 566 -30.81 1.69 3.01
CA VAL A 566 -31.49 0.39 2.83
C VAL A 566 -32.89 0.59 2.25
N LYS A 567 -33.64 1.58 2.72
CA LYS A 567 -34.99 1.90 2.23
C LYS A 567 -34.97 2.47 0.81
N ASP A 568 -34.05 3.37 0.51
CA ASP A 568 -33.83 4.00 -0.78
C ASP A 568 -33.33 2.97 -1.79
N PHE A 569 -32.42 2.07 -1.39
CA PHE A 569 -31.94 0.97 -2.22
C PHE A 569 -33.05 -0.05 -2.49
N SER A 570 -33.86 -0.42 -1.49
CA SER A 570 -35.05 -1.25 -1.71
C SER A 570 -36.06 -0.57 -2.65
N ALA A 571 -36.24 0.76 -2.55
CA ALA A 571 -37.07 1.52 -3.47
C ALA A 571 -36.46 1.56 -4.89
N LEU A 572 -35.13 1.69 -5.00
CA LEU A 572 -34.34 1.65 -6.24
C LEU A 572 -34.52 0.29 -6.95
N LEU A 573 -34.37 -0.81 -6.20
CA LEU A 573 -34.56 -2.17 -6.69
C LEU A 573 -36.02 -2.48 -7.05
N SER A 574 -36.99 -1.80 -6.42
CA SER A 574 -38.41 -1.97 -6.73
C SER A 574 -38.84 -1.33 -8.07
N GLY A 575 -37.93 -0.70 -8.81
CA GLY A 575 -38.18 -0.18 -10.15
C GLY A 575 -39.07 1.06 -10.22
N LYS A 576 -39.38 1.69 -9.08
CA LYS A 576 -40.38 2.77 -9.00
C LYS A 576 -39.89 4.18 -9.36
N LYS A 577 -38.60 4.41 -9.67
CA LYS A 577 -38.05 5.77 -9.85
C LYS A 577 -37.16 6.04 -11.08
N SER A 578 -36.78 5.06 -11.90
CA SER A 578 -35.99 5.38 -13.10
C SER A 578 -36.90 5.85 -14.23
N GLN A 579 -36.71 7.07 -14.72
CA GLN A 579 -37.30 7.45 -16.00
C GLN A 579 -36.81 6.45 -17.07
N PRO A 580 -37.70 5.95 -17.94
CA PRO A 580 -37.32 5.08 -19.05
C PRO A 580 -36.42 5.86 -20.02
N GLY A 581 -35.10 5.67 -19.91
CA GLY A 581 -34.11 6.37 -20.74
C GLY A 581 -32.70 5.81 -20.67
N ASP A 582 -32.17 5.46 -19.48
CA ASP A 582 -30.79 5.00 -19.35
C ASP A 582 -30.67 3.47 -19.32
N ALA A 583 -30.50 2.86 -20.49
CA ALA A 583 -30.17 1.44 -20.63
C ALA A 583 -28.92 1.03 -19.80
N PHE A 584 -27.97 1.96 -19.61
CA PHE A 584 -26.79 1.76 -18.78
C PHE A 584 -27.13 1.61 -17.28
N LEU A 585 -27.91 2.53 -16.70
CA LEU A 585 -28.32 2.43 -15.29
C LEU A 585 -29.18 1.19 -15.05
N ASN A 586 -30.08 0.87 -15.98
CA ASN A 586 -30.87 -0.37 -15.90
C ASN A 586 -29.98 -1.63 -15.95
N SER A 587 -28.92 -1.63 -16.77
CA SER A 587 -27.91 -2.70 -16.79
C SER A 587 -27.13 -2.78 -15.47
N LEU A 588 -26.73 -1.64 -14.91
CA LEU A 588 -26.09 -1.55 -13.59
C LEU A 588 -26.97 -2.16 -12.50
N TYR A 589 -28.25 -1.79 -12.47
CA TYR A 589 -29.22 -2.30 -11.51
C TYR A 589 -29.43 -3.81 -11.67
N LYS A 590 -29.62 -4.29 -12.89
CA LYS A 590 -29.79 -5.72 -13.18
C LYS A 590 -28.55 -6.54 -12.80
N ASN A 591 -27.36 -6.05 -13.13
CA ASN A 591 -26.10 -6.71 -12.75
C ASN A 591 -25.89 -6.71 -11.24
N SER A 592 -26.26 -5.62 -10.57
CA SER A 592 -26.22 -5.54 -9.10
C SER A 592 -27.18 -6.54 -8.46
N LEU A 593 -28.39 -6.69 -9.01
CA LEU A 593 -29.35 -7.71 -8.58
C LEU A 593 -28.84 -9.13 -8.79
N ASN A 594 -28.20 -9.42 -9.93
CA ASN A 594 -27.60 -10.73 -10.18
C ASN A 594 -26.47 -11.01 -9.18
N LEU A 595 -25.60 -10.03 -8.94
CA LEU A 595 -24.53 -10.13 -7.95
C LEU A 595 -25.09 -10.40 -6.55
N ILE A 596 -26.14 -9.67 -6.16
CA ILE A 596 -26.83 -9.87 -4.88
C ILE A 596 -27.52 -11.23 -4.83
N SER A 597 -28.15 -11.71 -5.90
CA SER A 597 -28.90 -12.97 -5.92
C SER A 597 -28.01 -14.21 -5.76
N GLY A 598 -26.75 -14.13 -6.18
CA GLY A 598 -25.74 -15.15 -5.92
C GLY A 598 -25.11 -15.06 -4.53
N LEU A 599 -25.29 -13.93 -3.85
CA LEU A 599 -24.91 -13.73 -2.45
C LEU A 599 -26.11 -14.10 -1.56
N LYS A 600 -25.89 -14.69 -0.39
CA LYS A 600 -27.00 -15.07 0.49
C LYS A 600 -27.89 -13.84 0.81
N PRO A 601 -29.24 -13.97 0.88
CA PRO A 601 -30.19 -12.85 1.03
C PRO A 601 -29.93 -11.89 2.22
N GLU A 602 -29.20 -12.34 3.23
CA GLU A 602 -28.69 -11.54 4.35
C GLU A 602 -27.48 -10.64 4.01
N SER A 603 -27.17 -10.49 2.71
CA SER A 603 -26.06 -9.69 2.14
C SER A 603 -25.43 -8.66 3.08
N ASP A 604 -24.12 -8.85 3.34
CA ASP A 604 -23.22 -7.98 4.08
C ASP A 604 -23.51 -6.51 3.73
N TYR A 605 -23.83 -5.70 4.75
CA TYR A 605 -24.05 -4.25 4.64
C TYR A 605 -23.04 -3.57 3.71
N SER A 606 -21.79 -4.04 3.74
CA SER A 606 -20.69 -3.60 2.89
C SER A 606 -20.99 -3.71 1.39
N THR A 607 -21.66 -4.79 0.96
CA THR A 607 -22.06 -4.99 -0.44
C THR A 607 -23.18 -4.03 -0.85
N LYS A 608 -24.22 -3.88 -0.01
CA LYS A 608 -25.32 -2.93 -0.28
C LYS A 608 -24.80 -1.50 -0.38
N LEU A 609 -23.92 -1.11 0.54
CA LEU A 609 -23.26 0.19 0.52
C LEU A 609 -22.40 0.39 -0.73
N ALA A 610 -21.57 -0.60 -1.09
CA ALA A 610 -20.73 -0.51 -2.28
C ALA A 610 -21.56 -0.30 -3.55
N ILE A 611 -22.68 -1.03 -3.70
CA ILE A 611 -23.60 -0.86 -4.83
C ILE A 611 -24.24 0.54 -4.78
N TYR A 612 -24.78 0.95 -3.64
CA TYR A 612 -25.41 2.27 -3.48
C TYR A 612 -24.46 3.42 -3.87
N ILE A 613 -23.25 3.42 -3.33
CA ILE A 613 -22.25 4.45 -3.61
C ILE A 613 -21.84 4.41 -5.09
N THR A 614 -21.73 3.23 -5.70
CA THR A 614 -21.42 3.09 -7.13
C THR A 614 -22.55 3.65 -8.00
N CYS A 615 -23.82 3.34 -7.69
CA CYS A 615 -24.99 3.90 -8.37
C CYS A 615 -25.00 5.42 -8.25
N LYS A 616 -24.82 5.96 -7.05
CA LYS A 616 -24.75 7.41 -6.82
C LYS A 616 -23.63 8.05 -7.61
N LEU A 617 -22.43 7.46 -7.60
CA LEU A 617 -21.30 7.97 -8.38
C LEU A 617 -21.67 8.16 -9.86
N PHE A 618 -22.33 7.17 -10.47
CA PHE A 618 -22.72 7.23 -11.89
C PHE A 618 -23.94 8.12 -12.17
N GLU A 619 -24.85 8.29 -11.20
CA GLU A 619 -25.96 9.24 -11.26
C GLU A 619 -25.53 10.69 -11.00
N SER A 620 -24.27 10.91 -10.59
CA SER A 620 -23.81 12.22 -10.16
C SER A 620 -23.78 13.23 -11.28
N GLU A 621 -24.38 14.40 -11.05
CA GLU A 621 -24.22 15.57 -11.91
C GLU A 621 -22.78 16.12 -11.88
N TYR A 622 -22.00 15.79 -10.85
CA TYR A 622 -20.60 16.21 -10.70
C TYR A 622 -19.63 15.34 -11.48
N LEU A 623 -20.04 14.12 -11.86
CA LEU A 623 -19.23 13.25 -12.71
C LEU A 623 -19.34 13.70 -14.16
N SER A 624 -18.21 13.99 -14.79
CA SER A 624 -18.16 14.53 -16.14
C SER A 624 -18.78 13.61 -17.18
N ASP A 625 -19.34 14.20 -18.24
CA ASP A 625 -19.89 13.46 -19.37
C ASP A 625 -18.80 12.63 -20.04
N ARG A 626 -17.54 13.08 -20.02
CA ARG A 626 -16.41 12.32 -20.53
C ARG A 626 -16.29 10.97 -19.83
N THR A 627 -16.24 10.96 -18.49
CA THR A 627 -16.13 9.72 -17.71
C THR A 627 -17.38 8.85 -17.88
N LYS A 628 -18.57 9.44 -17.84
CA LYS A 628 -19.84 8.72 -18.10
C LYS A 628 -19.86 8.06 -19.48
N ASN A 629 -19.44 8.79 -20.52
CA ASN A 629 -19.40 8.29 -21.90
C ASN A 629 -18.38 7.16 -22.05
N HIS A 630 -17.21 7.27 -21.42
CA HIS A 630 -16.22 6.19 -21.38
C HIS A 630 -16.80 4.92 -20.78
N ILE A 631 -17.39 5.01 -19.58
CA ILE A 631 -18.02 3.87 -18.92
C ILE A 631 -19.16 3.30 -19.76
N SER A 632 -20.00 4.15 -20.36
CA SER A 632 -21.10 3.75 -21.24
C SER A 632 -20.63 3.02 -22.50
N LYS A 633 -19.42 3.30 -23.00
CA LYS A 633 -18.81 2.55 -24.12
C LYS A 633 -18.17 1.24 -23.66
N SER A 634 -17.53 1.24 -22.50
CA SER A 634 -16.69 0.12 -22.04
C SER A 634 -17.37 -0.83 -21.06
N TYR A 635 -18.57 -0.54 -20.53
CA TYR A 635 -19.17 -1.33 -19.44
C TYR A 635 -19.41 -2.80 -19.81
N SER A 636 -19.61 -3.10 -21.09
CA SER A 636 -19.82 -4.45 -21.63
C SER A 636 -18.52 -5.13 -22.05
N CYS A 637 -17.39 -4.41 -22.07
CA CYS A 637 -16.10 -5.01 -22.35
C CYS A 637 -15.82 -6.10 -21.32
N LYS A 638 -15.47 -7.28 -21.82
CA LYS A 638 -14.96 -8.36 -20.96
C LYS A 638 -13.65 -7.87 -20.34
N ILE A 639 -13.58 -7.90 -19.01
CA ILE A 639 -12.35 -7.60 -18.28
C ILE A 639 -11.79 -8.91 -17.80
N ASN A 640 -10.63 -9.27 -18.36
CA ASN A 640 -9.97 -10.53 -18.05
C ASN A 640 -9.04 -10.37 -16.84
N ASN A 641 -9.47 -9.61 -15.84
CA ASN A 641 -8.68 -9.39 -14.63
C ASN A 641 -8.47 -10.67 -13.86
N GLY A 642 -7.23 -11.13 -13.89
CA GLY A 642 -6.82 -12.28 -13.12
C GLY A 642 -7.11 -13.60 -13.81
N TYR A 643 -6.61 -13.73 -15.04
CA TYR A 643 -6.12 -15.00 -15.58
C TYR A 643 -5.62 -15.87 -14.42
N ARG A 644 -6.28 -16.99 -14.18
CA ARG A 644 -5.65 -18.09 -13.46
C ARG A 644 -5.03 -18.96 -14.53
N ILE A 645 -3.70 -18.99 -14.58
CA ILE A 645 -3.00 -19.98 -15.38
C ILE A 645 -3.00 -21.26 -14.55
N MET A 646 -4.03 -22.09 -14.72
CA MET A 646 -4.09 -23.45 -14.18
C MET A 646 -3.38 -24.39 -15.16
N GLU A 647 -3.05 -25.63 -14.77
CA GLU A 647 -2.27 -26.61 -15.56
C GLU A 647 -2.62 -26.67 -17.06
N GLY A 648 -2.02 -25.78 -17.86
CA GLY A 648 -2.32 -25.61 -19.27
C GLY A 648 -3.53 -24.71 -19.61
N ALA A 649 -4.50 -24.47 -18.73
CA ALA A 649 -5.69 -23.68 -19.06
C ALA A 649 -5.67 -22.28 -18.43
N ILE A 650 -6.09 -21.29 -19.21
CA ILE A 650 -6.44 -19.96 -18.70
C ILE A 650 -7.93 -19.98 -18.37
N GLU A 651 -8.26 -19.85 -17.09
CA GLU A 651 -9.63 -19.51 -16.68
C GLU A 651 -9.80 -17.99 -16.67
N VAL A 652 -10.73 -17.51 -17.50
CA VAL A 652 -11.16 -16.11 -17.54
C VAL A 652 -12.54 -16.01 -16.90
N PRO A 653 -12.69 -15.33 -15.76
CA PRO A 653 -14.01 -14.96 -15.27
C PRO A 653 -14.72 -14.12 -16.35
N GLU A 654 -15.93 -14.53 -16.77
CA GLU A 654 -16.70 -13.76 -17.77
C GLU A 654 -17.38 -12.52 -17.16
N ASN A 655 -16.64 -11.74 -16.37
CA ASN A 655 -17.13 -10.48 -15.83
C ASN A 655 -17.00 -9.39 -16.89
N ASN A 656 -18.07 -8.63 -17.09
CA ASN A 656 -17.95 -7.35 -17.78
C ASN A 656 -17.35 -6.30 -16.85
N LEU A 657 -16.89 -5.18 -17.43
CA LEU A 657 -16.24 -4.10 -16.69
C LEU A 657 -17.06 -3.59 -15.50
N LEU A 658 -18.39 -3.49 -15.67
CA LEU A 658 -19.26 -2.99 -14.62
C LEU A 658 -19.37 -3.94 -13.43
N GLN A 659 -19.53 -5.23 -13.70
CA GLN A 659 -19.52 -6.28 -12.69
C GLN A 659 -18.19 -6.31 -11.95
N GLU A 660 -17.09 -6.11 -12.67
CA GLU A 660 -15.76 -6.04 -12.09
C GLU A 660 -15.59 -4.82 -11.18
N ILE A 661 -16.01 -3.62 -11.61
CA ILE A 661 -16.00 -2.42 -10.77
C ILE A 661 -16.80 -2.64 -9.47
N LEU A 662 -18.02 -3.18 -9.58
CA LEU A 662 -18.86 -3.50 -8.40
C LEU A 662 -18.20 -4.52 -7.47
N ARG A 663 -17.62 -5.59 -8.04
CA ARG A 663 -16.89 -6.62 -7.28
C ARG A 663 -15.70 -6.01 -6.53
N LEU A 664 -14.94 -5.13 -7.17
CA LEU A 664 -13.78 -4.47 -6.60
C LEU A 664 -14.17 -3.44 -5.52
N PHE A 665 -15.29 -2.73 -5.69
CA PHE A 665 -15.80 -1.81 -4.66
C PHE A 665 -16.25 -2.60 -3.43
N ASN A 666 -16.94 -3.72 -3.64
CA ASN A 666 -17.32 -4.62 -2.56
C ASN A 666 -16.09 -5.19 -1.83
N LYS A 667 -15.06 -5.62 -2.56
CA LYS A 667 -13.79 -6.08 -1.96
C LYS A 667 -13.10 -4.97 -1.15
N SER A 668 -13.20 -3.73 -1.61
CA SER A 668 -12.67 -2.53 -0.92
C SER A 668 -13.47 -2.16 0.34
N ALA A 669 -14.74 -2.56 0.44
CA ALA A 669 -15.60 -2.35 1.61
C ALA A 669 -15.28 -3.36 2.74
N GLY A 670 -14.96 -4.60 2.37
CA GLY A 670 -14.71 -5.70 3.31
C GLY A 670 -13.33 -5.70 3.97
N SER A 671 -12.42 -4.85 3.53
CA SER A 671 -11.02 -4.86 3.95
C SER A 671 -10.66 -3.66 4.81
N HIS A 672 -10.69 -3.83 6.15
CA HIS A 672 -10.12 -2.85 7.08
C HIS A 672 -8.61 -3.06 7.13
N TYR A 673 -7.88 -2.38 6.26
CA TYR A 673 -6.42 -2.35 6.29
C TYR A 673 -5.94 -0.99 6.73
N TYR A 674 -4.93 -1.01 7.59
CA TYR A 674 -4.30 0.20 8.07
C TYR A 674 -3.18 0.66 7.13
N VAL A 675 -2.95 1.97 7.11
CA VAL A 675 -1.72 2.59 6.60
C VAL A 675 -0.78 2.69 7.79
N ILE A 676 0.16 1.75 7.87
CA ILE A 676 1.14 1.74 8.95
C ILE A 676 2.17 2.82 8.69
N LYS A 677 2.28 3.77 9.63
CA LYS A 677 3.27 4.83 9.64
C LYS A 677 4.24 4.54 10.76
N THR A 678 5.43 4.05 10.46
CA THR A 678 6.44 3.68 11.45
C THR A 678 7.18 4.92 11.94
N ARG A 679 6.56 5.68 12.85
CA ARG A 679 7.09 6.98 13.31
C ARG A 679 7.60 6.86 14.75
N GLU A 680 8.87 6.45 14.88
CA GLU A 680 9.51 6.22 16.18
C GLU A 680 9.44 7.42 17.14
N LYS A 681 9.33 8.66 16.63
CA LYS A 681 9.47 9.90 17.43
C LYS A 681 8.36 10.94 17.22
N ASP A 682 7.17 10.52 16.82
CA ASP A 682 6.04 11.45 16.69
C ASP A 682 5.22 11.49 18.00
N PRO A 683 5.42 12.49 18.88
CA PRO A 683 4.75 12.55 20.18
C PRO A 683 3.23 12.75 20.07
N VAL A 684 2.72 13.12 18.88
CA VAL A 684 1.28 13.20 18.63
C VAL A 684 0.66 11.80 18.53
N HIS A 685 1.45 10.81 18.12
CA HIS A 685 0.95 9.47 17.78
C HIS A 685 1.36 8.40 18.80
N ASN A 686 2.42 8.64 19.59
CA ASN A 686 2.92 7.68 20.56
C ASN A 686 2.92 8.25 21.98
N MET A 687 2.19 7.60 22.90
CA MET A 687 2.20 7.91 24.34
C MET A 687 3.29 7.19 25.12
N LEU A 688 3.90 6.20 24.47
CA LEU A 688 4.94 5.33 25.00
C LEU A 688 6.28 6.03 24.82
N GLU A 689 7.10 6.03 25.87
CA GLU A 689 8.38 6.75 25.87
C GLU A 689 9.57 5.81 25.70
N THR A 690 9.37 4.50 25.91
CA THR A 690 10.47 3.56 26.09
C THR A 690 10.51 2.43 25.07
N PHE A 691 9.55 2.41 24.14
CA PHE A 691 9.58 1.45 23.03
C PHE A 691 10.74 1.75 22.08
N THR A 692 11.25 0.70 21.46
CA THR A 692 12.33 0.73 20.48
C THR A 692 11.77 0.49 19.09
N CYS A 693 12.55 0.71 18.02
CA CYS A 693 12.17 0.26 16.68
C CYS A 693 11.76 -1.22 16.64
N GLU A 694 12.28 -2.07 17.54
CA GLU A 694 11.93 -3.50 17.63
C GLU A 694 10.48 -3.76 18.00
N ASN A 695 9.87 -2.80 18.67
CA ASN A 695 8.49 -2.86 19.06
C ASN A 695 7.55 -2.42 17.93
N LEU A 696 8.05 -1.70 16.92
CA LEU A 696 7.22 -1.22 15.81
C LEU A 696 6.86 -2.37 14.86
N LEU A 697 5.58 -2.46 14.52
CA LEU A 697 5.08 -3.40 13.52
C LEU A 697 5.01 -2.70 12.17
N HIS A 698 5.95 -3.01 11.29
CA HIS A 698 6.20 -2.26 10.05
C HIS A 698 5.23 -2.59 8.90
N THR A 699 4.46 -3.68 8.99
CA THR A 699 3.54 -4.12 7.92
C THR A 699 2.20 -4.62 8.46
N ASN A 700 1.15 -4.57 7.64
CA ASN A 700 -0.16 -5.11 8.03
C ASN A 700 -0.06 -6.61 8.35
N LEU A 701 0.79 -7.36 7.64
CA LEU A 701 1.02 -8.77 7.94
C LEU A 701 1.60 -8.97 9.34
N SER A 702 2.58 -8.15 9.74
CA SER A 702 3.13 -8.18 11.10
C SER A 702 2.07 -7.84 12.15
N TYR A 703 1.26 -6.81 11.90
CA TYR A 703 0.17 -6.42 12.78
C TYR A 703 -0.90 -7.50 12.94
N ASP A 704 -1.42 -8.03 11.84
CA ASP A 704 -2.45 -9.08 11.83
C ASP A 704 -1.93 -10.36 12.47
N TYR A 705 -0.68 -10.74 12.18
CA TYR A 705 -0.06 -11.89 12.82
C TYR A 705 0.13 -11.70 14.32
N ARG A 706 0.57 -10.53 14.80
CA ARG A 706 0.74 -10.31 16.25
C ARG A 706 -0.60 -10.28 16.97
N CYS A 707 -1.64 -9.74 16.35
CA CYS A 707 -3.01 -9.88 16.85
C CYS A 707 -3.40 -11.37 16.97
N TYR A 708 -3.17 -12.15 15.93
CA TYR A 708 -3.42 -13.59 15.90
C TYR A 708 -2.64 -14.32 16.99
N GLU A 709 -1.33 -14.11 17.07
CA GLU A 709 -0.42 -14.75 18.04
C GLU A 709 -0.87 -14.46 19.47
N LEU A 710 -1.09 -13.19 19.80
CA LEU A 710 -1.53 -12.79 21.13
C LEU A 710 -2.86 -13.45 21.49
N LEU A 711 -3.83 -13.51 20.59
CA LEU A 711 -5.11 -14.16 20.90
C LEU A 711 -5.01 -15.68 21.14
N HIS A 712 -3.95 -16.36 20.68
CA HIS A 712 -3.79 -17.81 20.82
C HIS A 712 -2.83 -18.27 21.93
N LYS A 713 -2.15 -17.35 22.63
CA LYS A 713 -1.20 -17.68 23.72
C LYS A 713 -1.84 -18.26 24.99
N GLY A 714 -3.18 -18.35 25.05
CA GLY A 714 -3.90 -18.93 26.18
C GLY A 714 -3.82 -18.07 27.42
N TRP A 715 -4.28 -16.83 27.27
CA TRP A 715 -4.43 -15.84 28.33
C TRP A 715 -5.67 -16.13 29.17
N ASP A 716 -5.66 -15.67 30.41
CA ASP A 716 -6.80 -15.77 31.32
C ASP A 716 -7.74 -14.57 31.20
N LEU A 717 -7.17 -13.39 30.89
CA LEU A 717 -7.92 -12.14 30.77
C LEU A 717 -7.35 -11.29 29.64
N SER A 718 -8.21 -10.60 28.90
CA SER A 718 -7.79 -9.66 27.85
C SER A 718 -8.64 -8.40 27.87
N PHE A 719 -7.97 -7.27 27.78
CA PHE A 719 -8.55 -5.94 27.66
C PHE A 719 -8.30 -5.45 26.25
N ILE A 720 -9.33 -5.15 25.47
CA ILE A 720 -9.19 -4.85 24.05
C ILE A 720 -9.97 -3.59 23.72
N VAL A 721 -9.32 -2.60 23.13
CA VAL A 721 -9.98 -1.43 22.53
C VAL A 721 -9.84 -1.54 21.02
N ALA A 722 -10.96 -1.75 20.33
CA ALA A 722 -10.99 -1.99 18.89
C ALA A 722 -12.26 -1.42 18.28
N GLU A 723 -12.25 -0.89 17.05
CA GLU A 723 -13.43 -0.20 16.50
C GLU A 723 -14.71 -1.05 16.49
N LYS A 724 -14.62 -2.28 15.96
CA LYS A 724 -15.77 -3.16 15.67
C LYS A 724 -15.54 -4.60 16.13
N GLY A 725 -14.60 -4.82 17.05
CA GLY A 725 -14.14 -6.17 17.45
C GLY A 725 -13.48 -6.97 16.32
N ALA A 726 -13.04 -6.32 15.23
CA ALA A 726 -12.47 -7.00 14.06
C ALA A 726 -11.27 -7.88 14.40
N ILE A 727 -10.51 -7.52 15.44
CA ILE A 727 -9.40 -8.31 15.97
C ILE A 727 -9.83 -9.73 16.37
N LEU A 728 -11.08 -9.91 16.84
CA LEU A 728 -11.61 -11.22 17.23
C LEU A 728 -11.87 -12.13 16.03
N LYS A 729 -12.01 -11.60 14.80
CA LYS A 729 -12.10 -12.42 13.58
C LYS A 729 -10.82 -13.21 13.33
N LEU A 730 -9.69 -12.74 13.86
CA LEU A 730 -8.41 -13.44 13.78
C LEU A 730 -8.34 -14.61 14.77
N ALA A 731 -9.29 -14.77 15.68
CA ALA A 731 -9.29 -15.83 16.69
C ALA A 731 -10.58 -16.66 16.69
N PRO A 732 -10.81 -17.46 15.63
CA PRO A 732 -11.97 -18.35 15.54
C PRO A 732 -11.98 -19.47 16.60
N SER A 733 -10.90 -19.62 17.37
CA SER A 733 -10.76 -20.61 18.44
C SER A 733 -10.04 -20.01 19.65
N LEU A 734 -10.63 -18.98 20.26
CA LEU A 734 -10.20 -18.53 21.58
C LEU A 734 -10.40 -19.67 22.58
N LYS A 735 -9.42 -19.88 23.47
CA LYS A 735 -9.53 -20.95 24.47
C LYS A 735 -10.75 -20.67 25.33
N GLU A 736 -11.51 -21.72 25.66
CA GLU A 736 -12.74 -21.64 26.47
C GLU A 736 -12.54 -20.92 27.81
N ASN A 737 -11.28 -20.80 28.28
CA ASN A 737 -10.87 -20.27 29.58
C ASN A 737 -10.48 -18.78 29.63
N GLN A 738 -10.64 -18.01 28.57
CA GLN A 738 -10.24 -16.59 28.53
C GLN A 738 -11.42 -15.62 28.76
N ASP A 739 -11.28 -14.68 29.69
CA ASP A 739 -12.20 -13.56 29.88
C ASP A 739 -11.78 -12.36 29.01
N ILE A 740 -12.73 -11.68 28.37
CA ILE A 740 -12.45 -10.55 27.48
C ILE A 740 -13.29 -9.35 27.91
N ILE A 741 -12.64 -8.21 28.14
CA ILE A 741 -13.31 -6.90 28.26
C ILE A 741 -12.94 -6.10 27.02
N MET A 742 -13.94 -5.77 26.21
CA MET A 742 -13.75 -5.11 24.93
C MET A 742 -14.47 -3.76 24.91
N ILE A 743 -13.77 -2.70 24.50
CA ILE A 743 -14.33 -1.37 24.24
C ILE A 743 -14.39 -1.15 22.74
N CYS A 744 -15.61 -1.02 22.21
CA CYS A 744 -15.86 -0.75 20.80
C CYS A 744 -16.31 0.68 20.55
N CYS A 745 -16.08 1.15 19.32
CA CYS A 745 -16.57 2.46 18.89
C CYS A 745 -18.07 2.37 18.60
N TYR A 746 -18.85 3.22 19.26
CA TYR A 746 -20.31 3.22 19.18
C TYR A 746 -20.78 3.45 17.74
N GLU A 747 -20.30 4.48 17.06
CA GLU A 747 -20.71 4.84 15.69
C GLU A 747 -20.26 3.79 14.67
N ALA A 748 -19.09 3.20 14.93
CA ALA A 748 -18.53 2.12 14.14
C ALA A 748 -19.45 0.89 14.17
N LEU A 749 -20.05 0.59 15.33
CA LEU A 749 -21.03 -0.48 15.49
C LEU A 749 -22.42 -0.10 15.00
N GLU A 750 -22.91 1.10 15.31
CA GLU A 750 -24.18 1.64 14.83
C GLU A 750 -24.27 1.58 13.29
N SER A 751 -23.18 1.87 12.58
CA SER A 751 -23.14 1.74 11.11
C SER A 751 -23.39 0.32 10.57
N MET A 752 -23.18 -0.71 11.39
CA MET A 752 -23.40 -2.10 10.99
C MET A 752 -24.84 -2.56 11.21
N THR A 753 -25.60 -1.82 12.00
CA THR A 753 -26.94 -2.25 12.38
C THR A 753 -27.96 -1.82 11.32
N GLN A 754 -29.14 -2.45 11.26
CA GLN A 754 -30.10 -2.20 10.18
C GLN A 754 -31.21 -1.24 10.62
N ASN A 755 -31.53 -1.22 11.92
CA ASN A 755 -32.76 -0.59 12.43
C ASN A 755 -32.52 0.72 13.20
N GLY A 756 -31.26 1.15 13.36
CA GLY A 756 -30.94 2.36 14.11
C GLY A 756 -31.41 2.27 15.58
N LYS A 757 -31.47 1.05 16.12
CA LYS A 757 -31.81 0.74 17.51
C LYS A 757 -30.58 0.10 18.17
N PRO A 758 -29.64 0.93 18.65
CA PRO A 758 -28.29 0.49 19.00
C PRO A 758 -28.27 -0.55 20.12
N PHE A 759 -29.27 -0.60 21.00
CA PHE A 759 -29.28 -1.47 22.18
C PHE A 759 -29.86 -2.87 21.93
N GLU A 760 -31.01 -3.00 21.27
CA GLU A 760 -31.52 -4.31 20.81
C GLU A 760 -30.49 -4.97 19.86
N GLU A 761 -29.82 -4.15 19.05
CA GLU A 761 -28.77 -4.59 18.15
C GLU A 761 -27.42 -4.77 18.85
N TYR A 762 -27.22 -4.23 20.07
CA TYR A 762 -26.01 -4.44 20.87
C TYR A 762 -25.93 -5.89 21.40
N GLU A 763 -27.04 -6.44 21.90
CA GLU A 763 -27.09 -7.85 22.31
C GLU A 763 -27.00 -8.78 21.09
N ILE A 764 -27.66 -8.44 19.98
CA ILE A 764 -27.51 -9.20 18.71
C ILE A 764 -26.08 -9.11 18.18
N LEU A 765 -25.43 -7.96 18.26
CA LEU A 765 -24.04 -7.79 17.85
C LEU A 765 -23.13 -8.59 18.76
N LYS A 766 -23.34 -8.54 20.07
CA LYS A 766 -22.61 -9.35 21.04
C LYS A 766 -22.79 -10.82 20.69
N GLU A 767 -24.02 -11.30 20.50
CA GLU A 767 -24.32 -12.66 20.04
C GLU A 767 -23.65 -13.00 18.71
N ASN A 768 -23.66 -12.11 17.72
CA ASN A 768 -23.01 -12.32 16.43
C ASN A 768 -21.48 -12.40 16.56
N ILE A 769 -20.88 -11.54 17.39
CA ILE A 769 -19.45 -11.61 17.71
C ILE A 769 -19.15 -12.96 18.38
N LEU A 770 -19.99 -13.40 19.30
CA LEU A 770 -19.83 -14.67 20.03
C LEU A 770 -20.02 -15.90 19.11
N GLN A 771 -21.04 -15.91 18.27
CA GLN A 771 -21.32 -16.98 17.30
C GLN A 771 -20.17 -17.13 16.29
N ASN A 772 -19.56 -16.04 15.85
CA ASN A 772 -18.43 -16.07 14.92
C ASN A 772 -17.10 -16.47 15.59
N THR A 773 -16.98 -16.36 16.91
CA THR A 773 -15.73 -16.61 17.65
C THR A 773 -15.74 -17.91 18.45
N GLY A 774 -16.92 -18.53 18.63
CA GLY A 774 -17.09 -19.73 19.45
C GLY A 774 -16.98 -19.48 20.96
N ILE A 775 -16.90 -18.22 21.41
CA ILE A 775 -16.76 -17.87 22.83
C ILE A 775 -18.14 -17.90 23.50
N SER A 776 -18.20 -18.41 24.74
CA SER A 776 -19.40 -18.27 25.56
C SER A 776 -19.70 -16.81 25.88
N ALA A 777 -20.96 -16.40 25.68
CA ALA A 777 -21.44 -15.03 25.91
C ALA A 777 -21.06 -14.43 27.26
N ASN A 778 -20.96 -15.30 28.28
CA ASN A 778 -20.72 -14.90 29.66
C ASN A 778 -19.28 -14.47 29.93
N ARG A 779 -18.37 -14.66 28.96
CA ARG A 779 -16.94 -14.35 29.09
C ARG A 779 -16.53 -13.07 28.38
N VAL A 780 -17.40 -12.47 27.58
CA VAL A 780 -17.14 -11.22 26.87
C VAL A 780 -17.97 -10.10 27.49
N THR A 781 -17.28 -9.14 28.09
CA THR A 781 -17.85 -7.86 28.50
C THR A 781 -17.61 -6.85 27.38
N LEU A 782 -18.67 -6.40 26.72
CA LEU A 782 -18.59 -5.37 25.70
C LEU A 782 -18.93 -4.02 26.33
N LEU A 783 -18.20 -2.98 25.94
CA LEU A 783 -18.40 -1.59 26.32
C LEU A 783 -18.37 -0.74 25.06
N LEU A 784 -19.05 0.41 25.10
CA LEU A 784 -19.14 1.32 23.95
C LEU A 784 -18.56 2.68 24.31
N LEU A 785 -17.86 3.28 23.34
CA LEU A 785 -17.30 4.62 23.47
C LEU A 785 -17.55 5.40 22.17
N PRO A 786 -17.87 6.71 22.22
CA PRO A 786 -17.99 7.50 21.00
C PRO A 786 -16.64 7.63 20.27
N SER A 787 -16.68 7.75 18.95
CA SER A 787 -15.50 7.78 18.06
C SER A 787 -14.46 8.81 18.48
N ARG A 788 -14.90 9.97 18.96
CA ARG A 788 -14.03 11.07 19.44
C ARG A 788 -13.15 10.69 20.62
N GLU A 789 -13.63 9.78 21.46
CA GLU A 789 -12.92 9.31 22.65
C GLU A 789 -12.23 7.96 22.40
N HIS A 790 -12.49 7.32 21.25
CA HIS A 790 -11.99 6.00 20.85
C HIS A 790 -10.68 6.07 20.04
N ASN A 791 -9.86 7.11 20.22
CA ASN A 791 -8.65 7.28 19.41
C ASN A 791 -7.50 6.34 19.78
N HIS A 792 -7.43 5.92 21.06
CA HIS A 792 -6.38 5.04 21.53
C HIS A 792 -6.82 3.57 21.50
N HIS A 793 -6.15 2.77 20.69
CA HIS A 793 -6.40 1.36 20.56
C HIS A 793 -5.34 0.60 21.36
N VAL A 794 -5.78 -0.04 22.44
CA VAL A 794 -4.91 -0.78 23.35
C VAL A 794 -5.46 -2.19 23.55
N SER A 795 -4.60 -3.18 23.41
CA SER A 795 -4.89 -4.57 23.74
C SER A 795 -3.89 -5.05 24.79
N LEU A 796 -4.37 -5.43 25.97
CA LEU A 796 -3.57 -5.95 27.09
C LEU A 796 -4.00 -7.39 27.35
N PHE A 797 -3.03 -8.28 27.51
CA PHE A 797 -3.28 -9.70 27.69
C PHE A 797 -2.66 -10.16 29.01
N PHE A 798 -3.41 -10.83 29.88
CA PHE A 798 -2.97 -11.20 31.23
C PHE A 798 -3.05 -12.71 31.45
N LYS A 799 -2.03 -13.25 32.14
CA LYS A 799 -2.00 -14.65 32.59
C LYS A 799 -1.95 -14.70 34.11
N LYS A 800 -2.81 -15.55 34.70
CA LYS A 800 -2.85 -15.79 36.14
C LYS A 800 -1.53 -16.41 36.58
N GLU A 801 -1.16 -16.16 37.82
CA GLU A 801 -0.19 -17.00 38.50
C GLU A 801 -0.81 -18.40 38.59
N GLU A 802 -0.38 -19.31 37.70
CA GLU A 802 -0.58 -20.73 37.97
C GLU A 802 0.14 -20.96 39.29
N SER A 803 -0.58 -21.41 40.31
CA SER A 803 0.02 -21.80 41.59
C SER A 803 1.15 -22.74 41.24
N VAL A 804 2.39 -22.26 41.30
CA VAL A 804 3.57 -23.01 40.89
C VAL A 804 3.59 -24.20 41.84
N GLN A 805 3.03 -25.32 41.38
CA GLN A 805 3.25 -26.60 42.01
C GLN A 805 4.73 -26.84 41.76
N SER A 806 5.54 -26.46 42.74
CA SER A 806 6.97 -26.70 42.69
C SER A 806 7.16 -28.21 42.61
N ASP A 807 7.43 -28.72 41.40
CA ASP A 807 7.80 -30.12 41.19
C ASP A 807 9.09 -30.49 41.96
N SER A 808 9.82 -29.50 42.47
CA SER A 808 10.73 -29.72 43.59
C SER A 808 9.93 -29.76 44.89
N GLY A 809 9.70 -30.96 45.45
CA GLY A 809 9.16 -31.17 46.81
C GLY A 809 10.03 -30.61 47.96
N LYS A 810 10.77 -29.52 47.71
CA LYS A 810 11.38 -28.65 48.71
C LYS A 810 10.46 -27.45 48.87
N THR A 811 9.63 -27.51 49.89
CA THR A 811 8.99 -26.35 50.50
C THR A 811 10.08 -25.32 50.82
N ALA A 812 10.27 -24.35 49.93
CA ALA A 812 11.01 -23.15 50.28
C ALA A 812 10.14 -22.38 51.28
N ASP A 813 10.60 -22.33 52.53
CA ASP A 813 10.05 -21.53 53.63
C ASP A 813 10.22 -20.03 53.30
N HIS A 814 9.43 -19.56 52.34
CA HIS A 814 9.29 -18.15 51.96
C HIS A 814 7.90 -17.61 52.33
N SER A 815 7.27 -18.17 53.36
CA SER A 815 6.27 -17.47 54.17
C SER A 815 7.03 -16.78 55.30
N GLU A 816 7.03 -15.45 55.45
CA GLU A 816 5.85 -14.72 55.96
C GLU A 816 5.82 -13.22 55.57
N ASN A 817 6.77 -12.70 54.78
CA ASN A 817 6.85 -11.24 54.55
C ASN A 817 6.43 -10.74 53.14
N VAL A 818 5.82 -11.58 52.30
CA VAL A 818 5.35 -11.19 50.95
C VAL A 818 3.83 -10.93 50.89
N LEU A 819 3.12 -11.05 52.02
CA LEU A 819 1.65 -10.95 52.04
C LEU A 819 1.09 -9.52 52.17
N ASP A 820 1.92 -8.49 52.34
CA ASP A 820 1.42 -7.11 52.52
C ASP A 820 1.56 -6.22 51.26
N THR A 821 2.05 -6.78 50.15
CA THR A 821 2.19 -6.06 48.87
C THR A 821 1.02 -6.35 47.91
N GLY A 822 -0.23 -6.23 48.35
CA GLY A 822 -1.41 -6.15 47.47
C GLY A 822 -1.41 -7.07 46.25
N ASN A 823 -1.12 -8.37 46.43
CA ASN A 823 -0.81 -9.31 45.35
C ASN A 823 -1.84 -9.29 44.22
N PHE A 824 -1.39 -8.83 43.06
CA PHE A 824 -2.10 -8.99 41.80
C PHE A 824 -1.96 -10.45 41.36
N PRO A 825 -3.06 -11.18 41.09
CA PRO A 825 -2.98 -12.60 40.73
C PRO A 825 -2.50 -12.85 39.30
N TYR A 826 -1.85 -11.87 38.65
CA TYR A 826 -1.43 -11.90 37.25
C TYR A 826 0.01 -11.41 37.13
N TYR A 827 0.87 -12.16 36.43
CA TYR A 827 2.31 -11.88 36.32
C TYR A 827 2.76 -11.51 34.92
N PHE A 828 2.10 -12.03 33.88
CA PHE A 828 2.52 -11.81 32.51
C PHE A 828 1.58 -10.86 31.80
N PHE A 829 2.14 -9.87 31.13
CA PHE A 829 1.39 -9.01 30.21
C PHE A 829 2.09 -8.80 28.87
N ASP A 830 1.42 -9.14 27.77
CA ASP A 830 1.77 -8.62 26.45
C ASP A 830 0.82 -7.47 26.11
N ALA A 831 1.30 -6.49 25.36
CA ALA A 831 0.48 -5.37 24.92
C ALA A 831 0.67 -5.05 23.44
N LEU A 832 -0.41 -4.66 22.79
CA LEU A 832 -0.42 -4.06 21.47
C LEU A 832 -1.10 -2.70 21.56
N TYR A 833 -0.42 -1.66 21.12
CA TYR A 833 -0.90 -0.28 21.19
C TYR A 833 -0.82 0.40 19.82
N HIS A 834 -1.80 1.22 19.48
CA HIS A 834 -1.67 2.23 18.44
C HIS A 834 -2.63 3.40 18.68
N PHE A 835 -2.25 4.56 18.17
CA PHE A 835 -3.15 5.72 18.07
C PHE A 835 -3.80 5.79 16.69
N ARG A 836 -5.07 6.21 16.66
CA ARG A 836 -5.86 6.45 15.46
C ARG A 836 -6.74 7.67 15.67
N SER A 837 -6.62 8.69 14.83
CA SER A 837 -7.50 9.87 14.91
C SER A 837 -8.84 9.58 14.23
N GLY A 838 -9.92 9.42 15.01
CA GLY A 838 -11.27 9.14 14.51
C GLY A 838 -11.28 7.90 13.60
N PHE A 839 -11.81 8.06 12.38
CA PHE A 839 -11.86 6.99 11.38
C PHE A 839 -10.64 6.96 10.44
N SER A 840 -9.55 7.67 10.74
CA SER A 840 -8.34 7.65 9.91
C SER A 840 -7.77 6.24 9.80
N ASN A 841 -7.45 5.75 8.59
CA ASN A 841 -6.88 4.40 8.46
C ASN A 841 -5.36 4.37 8.78
N ALA A 842 -4.75 5.50 9.15
CA ALA A 842 -3.34 5.54 9.49
C ALA A 842 -3.11 5.19 10.96
N ILE A 843 -2.17 4.28 11.24
CA ILE A 843 -1.79 3.88 12.61
C ILE A 843 -0.27 3.69 12.72
N ASP A 844 0.24 3.70 13.94
CA ASP A 844 1.61 3.30 14.28
C ASP A 844 1.56 2.21 15.35
N PRO A 845 1.59 0.91 14.98
CA PRO A 845 1.39 -0.17 15.92
C PRO A 845 2.67 -0.56 16.64
N VAL A 846 2.58 -0.57 17.97
CA VAL A 846 3.66 -0.90 18.90
C VAL A 846 3.30 -2.18 19.66
N LEU A 847 4.15 -3.19 19.56
CA LEU A 847 4.09 -4.42 20.34
C LEU A 847 5.06 -4.35 21.52
N ILE A 848 4.52 -4.41 22.73
CA ILE A 848 5.30 -4.56 23.96
C ILE A 848 5.17 -6.00 24.42
N LYS A 849 6.29 -6.73 24.40
CA LYS A 849 6.35 -8.09 24.91
C LYS A 849 6.87 -8.10 26.34
N HIS A 850 6.32 -9.00 27.15
CA HIS A 850 6.90 -9.32 28.44
C HIS A 850 8.33 -9.86 28.24
N LYS A 851 9.34 -9.19 28.81
CA LYS A 851 10.69 -9.74 28.93
C LYS A 851 10.76 -10.59 30.20
N ASN A 852 11.49 -11.70 30.15
CA ASN A 852 11.67 -12.61 31.29
C ASN A 852 12.41 -11.98 32.49
N ASN A 853 12.84 -10.71 32.41
CA ASN A 853 13.53 -10.02 33.49
C ASN A 853 12.75 -8.74 33.89
N PRO A 854 12.03 -8.72 35.03
CA PRO A 854 11.22 -7.59 35.49
C PRO A 854 12.03 -6.37 35.94
N ASP A 855 13.36 -6.45 36.01
CA ASP A 855 14.24 -5.35 36.43
C ASP A 855 14.35 -4.19 35.41
N ASP A 856 13.78 -4.33 34.20
CA ASP A 856 13.71 -3.24 33.23
C ASP A 856 12.58 -2.26 33.61
N ASN A 857 12.85 -1.41 34.61
CA ASN A 857 11.95 -0.37 35.16
C ASN A 857 11.24 0.47 34.07
N LYS A 858 11.84 0.61 32.88
CA LYS A 858 11.27 1.35 31.75
C LYS A 858 10.07 0.66 31.12
N THR A 859 10.17 -0.66 30.91
CA THR A 859 9.08 -1.43 30.29
C THR A 859 7.84 -1.41 31.20
N PHE A 860 8.03 -1.53 32.52
CA PHE A 860 6.94 -1.47 33.50
C PHE A 860 6.20 -0.11 33.50
N TYR A 861 6.92 0.98 33.25
CA TYR A 861 6.34 2.32 33.14
C TYR A 861 5.36 2.43 31.95
N ASP A 862 5.73 1.91 30.78
CA ASP A 862 4.88 1.91 29.59
C ASP A 862 3.62 1.03 29.80
N TYR A 863 3.73 -0.13 30.45
CA TYR A 863 2.54 -0.92 30.84
C TYR A 863 1.63 -0.19 31.82
N GLY A 864 2.21 0.49 32.82
CA GLY A 864 1.46 1.34 33.74
C GLY A 864 0.65 2.42 33.02
N LYS A 865 1.22 3.05 31.98
CA LYS A 865 0.52 4.01 31.11
C LYS A 865 -0.64 3.36 30.36
N LEU A 866 -0.42 2.21 29.74
CA LEU A 866 -1.46 1.52 28.97
C LEU A 866 -2.62 1.02 29.85
N ILE A 867 -2.33 0.53 31.06
CA ILE A 867 -3.35 0.12 32.03
C ILE A 867 -4.18 1.34 32.48
N LYS A 868 -3.53 2.45 32.81
CA LYS A 868 -4.21 3.71 33.17
C LYS A 868 -5.12 4.20 32.05
N LEU A 869 -4.62 4.17 30.81
CA LEU A 869 -5.41 4.54 29.63
C LEU A 869 -6.64 3.64 29.47
N PHE A 870 -6.46 2.32 29.54
CA PHE A 870 -7.59 1.38 29.42
C PHE A 870 -8.64 1.62 30.51
N HIS A 871 -8.20 1.89 31.74
CA HIS A 871 -9.10 2.22 32.84
C HIS A 871 -9.90 3.49 32.56
N LEU A 872 -9.23 4.56 32.11
CA LEU A 872 -9.89 5.82 31.73
C LEU A 872 -10.94 5.60 30.62
N LEU A 873 -10.61 4.85 29.57
CA LEU A 873 -11.53 4.52 28.49
C LEU A 873 -12.72 3.71 29.00
N THR A 874 -12.50 2.79 29.95
CA THR A 874 -13.56 2.01 30.58
C THR A 874 -14.54 2.92 31.34
N LEU A 875 -14.04 3.83 32.17
CA LEU A 875 -14.88 4.77 32.92
C LEU A 875 -15.72 5.65 31.98
N ARG A 876 -15.10 6.17 30.91
CA ARG A 876 -15.78 6.96 29.89
C ARG A 876 -16.86 6.15 29.15
N SER A 877 -16.57 4.90 28.81
CA SER A 877 -17.55 4.01 28.20
C SER A 877 -18.75 3.75 29.12
N LEU A 878 -18.51 3.53 30.40
CA LEU A 878 -19.57 3.33 31.39
C LEU A 878 -20.43 4.59 31.55
N ALA A 879 -19.80 5.77 31.62
CA ALA A 879 -20.50 7.06 31.65
C ALA A 879 -21.38 7.24 30.40
N PHE A 880 -20.81 6.96 29.22
CA PHE A 880 -21.50 7.07 27.94
C PHE A 880 -22.70 6.13 27.87
N MET A 881 -22.51 4.85 28.21
CA MET A 881 -23.59 3.85 28.18
C MET A 881 -24.70 4.20 29.18
N HIS A 882 -24.36 4.64 30.39
CA HIS A 882 -25.34 5.10 31.38
C HIS A 882 -26.19 6.25 30.82
N ASN A 883 -25.55 7.28 30.27
CA ASN A 883 -26.24 8.46 29.74
C ASN A 883 -27.06 8.15 28.47
N THR A 884 -26.57 7.27 27.60
CA THR A 884 -27.24 6.92 26.33
C THR A 884 -28.42 6.00 26.55
N TYR A 885 -28.33 5.01 27.44
CA TYR A 885 -29.34 3.97 27.56
C TYR A 885 -30.36 4.19 28.68
N LYS A 886 -30.07 5.04 29.68
CA LYS A 886 -30.98 5.36 30.82
C LYS A 886 -31.60 4.14 31.51
N GLU A 887 -30.99 2.97 31.36
CA GLU A 887 -31.40 1.75 32.03
C GLU A 887 -30.44 1.48 33.19
N ASP A 888 -30.92 1.77 34.40
CA ASP A 888 -30.20 1.61 35.68
C ASP A 888 -29.71 0.17 35.93
N SER A 889 -30.16 -0.83 35.16
CA SER A 889 -29.89 -2.24 35.51
C SER A 889 -28.64 -2.85 34.88
N VAL A 890 -28.20 -2.41 33.69
CA VAL A 890 -27.09 -3.04 32.96
C VAL A 890 -25.79 -2.31 33.20
N ALA A 891 -25.78 -0.98 33.04
CA ALA A 891 -24.61 -0.15 33.32
C ALA A 891 -24.18 -0.33 34.78
N PHE A 892 -25.14 -0.34 35.72
CA PHE A 892 -24.86 -0.49 37.14
C PHE A 892 -24.42 -1.92 37.53
N LYS A 893 -24.98 -2.98 36.93
CA LYS A 893 -24.47 -4.37 37.15
C LYS A 893 -23.09 -4.60 36.52
N VAL A 894 -22.78 -3.95 35.40
CA VAL A 894 -21.45 -3.97 34.79
C VAL A 894 -20.48 -3.13 35.62
N LEU A 895 -20.90 -1.96 36.12
CA LEU A 895 -20.13 -1.10 37.03
C LEU A 895 -19.86 -1.85 38.34
N GLU A 896 -20.87 -2.48 38.93
CA GLU A 896 -20.81 -3.26 40.16
C GLU A 896 -19.94 -4.51 39.94
N GLY A 897 -20.13 -5.26 38.85
CA GLY A 897 -19.28 -6.38 38.49
C GLY A 897 -17.82 -5.99 38.18
N TYR A 898 -17.61 -4.85 37.52
CA TYR A 898 -16.27 -4.31 37.24
C TYR A 898 -15.64 -3.75 38.50
N LEU A 899 -16.35 -3.05 39.38
CA LEU A 899 -15.83 -2.52 40.66
C LEU A 899 -15.61 -3.64 41.71
N LEU A 900 -16.46 -4.67 41.74
CA LEU A 900 -16.27 -5.86 42.59
C LEU A 900 -15.16 -6.77 42.08
N LYS A 901 -14.94 -6.87 40.75
CA LYS A 901 -13.82 -7.66 40.18
C LYS A 901 -12.53 -6.85 40.03
N SER A 902 -12.61 -5.53 39.90
CA SER A 902 -11.45 -4.66 39.73
C SER A 902 -10.79 -4.38 41.07
N LYS A 903 -9.89 -5.31 41.42
CA LYS A 903 -8.71 -5.03 42.23
C LYS A 903 -7.80 -3.93 41.63
N VAL A 904 -8.23 -3.17 40.61
CA VAL A 904 -7.50 -2.08 39.94
C VAL A 904 -7.23 -0.91 40.90
N LYS A 905 -8.13 -0.66 41.87
CA LYS A 905 -7.86 0.28 42.97
C LYS A 905 -6.60 -0.11 43.77
N ASN A 906 -6.40 -1.40 44.01
CA ASN A 906 -5.22 -1.91 44.72
C ASN A 906 -3.96 -1.83 43.84
N TYR A 907 -4.06 -1.96 42.51
CA TYR A 907 -2.93 -1.73 41.58
C TYR A 907 -2.47 -0.27 41.59
N TYR A 908 -3.42 0.66 41.52
CA TYR A 908 -3.14 2.09 41.58
C TYR A 908 -2.50 2.48 42.91
N GLU A 909 -3.03 1.96 44.02
CA GLU A 909 -2.45 2.13 45.36
C GLU A 909 -1.07 1.45 45.49
N TYR A 910 -0.84 0.29 44.87
CA TYR A 910 0.46 -0.39 44.82
C TYR A 910 1.52 0.42 44.05
N LEU A 911 1.20 0.93 42.85
CA LEU A 911 2.09 1.80 42.07
C LEU A 911 2.40 3.11 42.80
N LYS A 912 1.42 3.64 43.54
CA LYS A 912 1.53 4.83 44.38
C LYS A 912 2.39 4.61 45.63
N ASN A 913 2.47 3.37 46.13
CA ASN A 913 3.18 3.02 47.36
C ASN A 913 4.61 2.51 47.12
N ASN A 914 4.94 1.98 45.94
CA ASN A 914 6.30 1.53 45.57
C ASN A 914 7.12 2.64 44.89
N LYS A 915 7.58 3.58 45.72
CA LYS A 915 7.89 4.98 45.39
C LYS A 915 9.26 5.36 44.82
N ASN A 916 10.24 4.47 44.69
CA ASN A 916 11.62 4.96 44.54
C ASN A 916 12.06 5.06 43.07
N ASP A 917 12.06 6.32 42.60
CA ASP A 917 12.81 6.93 41.49
C ASP A 917 12.12 7.32 40.17
N SER A 918 10.98 6.74 39.77
CA SER A 918 10.31 7.13 38.51
C SER A 918 9.17 8.16 38.65
N PHE A 919 8.61 8.32 39.86
CA PHE A 919 7.38 9.08 40.08
C PHE A 919 7.60 10.60 40.27
N ASN A 920 8.79 11.03 40.70
CA ASN A 920 9.08 12.46 40.92
C ASN A 920 9.30 13.24 39.61
N SER A 921 9.76 12.58 38.56
CA SER A 921 9.75 13.10 37.17
C SER A 921 8.33 13.18 36.60
N PHE A 922 7.45 12.25 36.99
CA PHE A 922 6.05 12.16 36.53
C PHE A 922 5.18 13.30 37.08
N LYS A 923 5.36 13.66 38.35
CA LYS A 923 4.64 14.77 39.01
C LYS A 923 4.96 16.16 38.43
N LYS A 924 6.04 16.28 37.67
CA LYS A 924 6.46 17.53 37.02
C LYS A 924 5.76 17.75 35.66
N TRP A 925 5.10 16.72 35.12
CA TRP A 925 4.45 16.75 33.80
C TRP A 925 2.92 16.94 33.89
N GLU A 926 2.26 16.49 34.96
CA GLU A 926 0.78 16.52 35.09
C GLU A 926 0.31 17.36 36.30
N GLY A 927 -0.28 18.52 36.04
CA GLY A 927 -1.04 19.28 37.04
C GLY A 927 -2.45 18.70 37.28
N ASP A 928 -3.03 19.06 38.43
CA ASP A 928 -4.34 18.77 39.06
C ASP A 928 -5.61 18.45 38.21
N LYS A 929 -5.57 18.36 36.88
CA LYS A 929 -6.73 18.13 36.00
C LYS A 929 -7.36 16.73 36.10
N TYR A 930 -6.57 15.67 36.23
CA TYR A 930 -7.09 14.30 36.18
C TYR A 930 -7.78 13.85 37.48
N ASP A 931 -7.32 14.38 38.62
CA ASP A 931 -7.97 14.15 39.91
C ASP A 931 -9.35 14.85 39.95
N GLU A 932 -9.52 15.95 39.22
CA GLU A 932 -10.82 16.55 38.93
C GLU A 932 -11.66 15.71 37.95
N GLU A 933 -11.12 15.15 36.85
CA GLU A 933 -11.92 14.31 35.94
C GLU A 933 -12.50 13.06 36.64
N VAL A 934 -11.73 12.40 37.51
CA VAL A 934 -12.21 11.27 38.32
C VAL A 934 -13.25 11.73 39.35
N LYS A 935 -13.03 12.89 40.00
CA LYS A 935 -14.02 13.47 40.92
C LYS A 935 -15.29 13.92 40.20
N ILE A 936 -15.20 14.44 38.97
CA ILE A 936 -16.32 14.83 38.11
C ILE A 936 -17.11 13.58 37.70
N PHE A 937 -16.42 12.51 37.31
CA PHE A 937 -17.08 11.23 37.01
C PHE A 937 -17.80 10.66 38.23
N LEU A 938 -17.14 10.62 39.39
CA LEU A 938 -17.74 10.16 40.65
C LEU A 938 -18.93 11.04 41.07
N ARG A 939 -18.84 12.36 40.91
CA ARG A 939 -19.95 13.32 41.15
C ARG A 939 -21.08 13.25 40.11
N SER A 940 -20.83 12.68 38.93
CA SER A 940 -21.85 12.46 37.91
C SER A 940 -22.59 11.13 38.07
N LEU A 941 -22.00 10.22 38.86
CA LEU A 941 -22.61 8.97 39.32
C LEU A 941 -23.44 9.15 40.60
N GLU A 942 -23.02 10.05 41.49
CA GLU A 942 -23.82 10.59 42.60
C GLU A 942 -24.97 11.47 42.09
#